data_AF-A0A937VYM4-F1
#
_entry.id   AF-A0A937VYM4-F1
#
_cell.length_a   1.000
_cell.length_b   1.000
_cell.length_c   1.000
_cell.angle_alpha   90.00
_cell.angle_beta   90.00
_cell.angle_gamma   90.00
#
_symmetry.space_group_name_H-M   'P 1'
#
loop_
_entity.id
_entity.type
_entity.pdbx_description
1 polymer ?
#
loop_
_entity_poly.entity_id
_entity_poly.type
_entity_poly.pdbx_seq_one_letter_code
_entity_poly.pdbx_strand_id
1 'polypeptide(L)'
;LIKEITERLSFLHQVGLGYLSMNRTAPTLSGGEGQRVRLASQIGSGLVGSTYILDEPSIGLHPRDNHKLLITLKNLRDKGNTVIVVEHDEETIECADTVVDVGPLAGQLGGKIIVKGSINDLLNHPDSITGKYLSGKLCIEIPKKRRKPQKEHIKIIKASHHNLKSIDASFPLGVLTAVTGVSGSGKSSLIIDILYPALCNHHHKASLPIGAHKKIEGLDLVDKIIAIDQSPIGRTPRSNPATYIKLFDEIRDLFSTLPESIASGFDAGRFSFNVKEGSCPFCGGMGMCKIDMDFMEDEWVRCEHCNGQRFDSKTLSIQFKGKSIHDVLEMTVQESMDFFHAFPKIKNKLELLSRVGLDYIKIGQPSPTLSGGEAQRIKLAKELSRPSTGKTFYILDEPTTGLHFHDIHKLVAVLHSLVDKGNTVLVIEHNMDLVKTADWIIDIGPEAGAYGGEVIATGTPEKIAQQTTPTGLALKSILEKKSITPVNHKTIYPKVEYIEVKGAEQNNLKKIDVSIPRDKITVCTGPSGSGKSSLAFETIYAEGQRRYTESMSHYARQFVKQMPKPKVERIEGLSAAIAIEQKSHAGNPRSTIGTMTETYDYLRILFAHLGIPYCPETKEPIRSISKEYVAERLLSMAKGTKLYIMAPYNMSKTADINEAKDKLLKQGFLRIRLNGVFYELDQQTPVDKKQKQELLLVIDRLINGPDIKKRLLEALEQADKVSQGII
;
A
#
# COMPACT_ATOMS: atom_id res chain seq x y z
N LEU A 1 -28.37 12.19 6.00
CA LEU A 1 -27.52 11.18 6.67
C LEU A 1 -27.48 9.87 5.90
N ILE A 2 -28.58 9.09 5.83
CA ILE A 2 -28.57 7.79 5.12
C ILE A 2 -28.16 7.95 3.66
N LYS A 3 -28.73 8.91 2.93
CA LYS A 3 -28.35 9.22 1.54
C LYS A 3 -26.83 9.42 1.37
N GLU A 4 -26.23 10.26 2.22
CA GLU A 4 -24.80 10.57 2.19
C GLU A 4 -23.93 9.34 2.49
N ILE A 5 -24.33 8.52 3.47
CA ILE A 5 -23.65 7.25 3.79
C ILE A 5 -23.73 6.31 2.58
N THR A 6 -24.91 6.15 1.98
CA THR A 6 -25.12 5.29 0.82
C THR A 6 -24.30 5.76 -0.38
N GLU A 7 -24.23 7.07 -0.64
CA GLU A 7 -23.41 7.64 -1.72
C GLU A 7 -21.92 7.34 -1.50
N ARG A 8 -21.37 7.55 -0.29
CA ARG A 8 -19.96 7.25 0.01
C ARG A 8 -19.62 5.77 -0.11
N LEU A 9 -20.51 4.90 0.36
CA LEU A 9 -20.37 3.45 0.18
C LEU A 9 -20.44 3.06 -1.31
N SER A 10 -21.26 3.76 -2.10
CA SER A 10 -21.33 3.53 -3.55
C SER A 10 -20.03 3.89 -4.26
N PHE A 11 -19.32 4.95 -3.84
CA PHE A 11 -18.01 5.31 -4.40
C PHE A 11 -16.96 4.23 -4.12
N LEU A 12 -16.92 3.68 -2.89
CA LEU A 12 -16.05 2.54 -2.57
C LEU A 12 -16.37 1.32 -3.45
N HIS A 13 -17.65 1.06 -3.71
CA HIS A 13 -18.06 -0.03 -4.60
C HIS A 13 -17.65 0.22 -6.06
N GLN A 14 -17.80 1.44 -6.55
CA GLN A 14 -17.42 1.84 -7.92
C GLN A 14 -15.92 1.68 -8.18
N VAL A 15 -15.07 1.98 -7.19
CA VAL A 15 -13.62 1.74 -7.28
C VAL A 15 -13.21 0.30 -6.94
N GLY A 16 -14.16 -0.64 -6.87
CA GLY A 16 -13.87 -2.07 -6.67
C GLY A 16 -13.47 -2.46 -5.24
N LEU A 17 -13.73 -1.62 -4.24
CA LEU A 17 -13.37 -1.86 -2.83
C LEU A 17 -14.55 -2.32 -1.96
N GLY A 18 -15.65 -2.76 -2.57
CA GLY A 18 -16.85 -3.21 -1.84
C GLY A 18 -16.63 -4.41 -0.91
N TYR A 19 -15.51 -5.12 -1.04
CA TYR A 19 -15.16 -6.26 -0.18
C TYR A 19 -14.49 -5.87 1.15
N LEU A 20 -14.04 -4.62 1.28
CA LEU A 20 -13.33 -4.16 2.46
C LEU A 20 -14.31 -3.78 3.58
N SER A 21 -13.93 -4.09 4.82
CA SER A 21 -14.68 -3.66 5.99
C SER A 21 -14.35 -2.22 6.36
N MET A 22 -15.36 -1.47 6.80
CA MET A 22 -15.20 -0.08 7.25
C MET A 22 -14.19 0.09 8.39
N ASN A 23 -14.01 -0.94 9.23
CA ASN A 23 -13.06 -0.97 10.33
C ASN A 23 -11.67 -1.50 9.94
N ARG A 24 -11.44 -1.84 8.65
CA ARG A 24 -10.12 -2.21 8.16
C ARG A 24 -9.16 -1.03 8.37
N THR A 25 -8.02 -1.31 9.00
CA THR A 25 -7.04 -0.29 9.35
C THR A 25 -6.20 0.09 8.12
N ALA A 26 -5.96 1.38 7.94
CA ALA A 26 -5.25 1.92 6.78
C ALA A 26 -3.86 1.29 6.53
N PRO A 27 -3.04 0.97 7.56
CA PRO A 27 -1.74 0.32 7.35
C PRO A 27 -1.80 -1.11 6.78
N THR A 28 -2.97 -1.73 6.79
CA THR A 28 -3.17 -3.11 6.30
C THR A 28 -3.74 -3.16 4.88
N LEU A 29 -3.89 -2.01 4.24
CA LEU A 29 -4.29 -1.89 2.84
C LEU A 29 -3.05 -2.04 1.94
N SER A 30 -3.23 -2.67 0.78
CA SER A 30 -2.22 -2.60 -0.28
C SER A 30 -2.10 -1.16 -0.82
N GLY A 31 -1.01 -0.86 -1.54
CA GLY A 31 -0.81 0.46 -2.16
C GLY A 31 -2.00 0.86 -3.05
N GLY A 32 -2.44 -0.05 -3.94
CA GLY A 32 -3.60 0.17 -4.81
C GLY A 32 -4.92 0.30 -4.05
N GLU A 33 -5.13 -0.47 -2.98
CA GLU A 33 -6.31 -0.32 -2.12
C GLU A 33 -6.35 1.07 -1.46
N GLY A 34 -5.24 1.50 -0.85
CA GLY A 34 -5.13 2.81 -0.23
C GLY A 34 -5.35 3.96 -1.22
N GLN A 35 -4.81 3.83 -2.43
CA GLN A 35 -5.00 4.79 -3.50
C GLN A 35 -6.47 4.91 -3.91
N ARG A 36 -7.18 3.79 -4.07
CA ARG A 36 -8.60 3.78 -4.46
C ARG A 36 -9.52 4.25 -3.34
N VAL A 37 -9.19 4.01 -2.07
CA VAL A 37 -9.92 4.63 -0.93
C VAL A 37 -9.82 6.15 -1.00
N ARG A 38 -8.62 6.69 -1.31
CA ARG A 38 -8.44 8.14 -1.48
C ARG A 38 -9.23 8.66 -2.68
N LEU A 39 -9.20 7.96 -3.82
CA LEU A 39 -9.99 8.32 -4.99
C LEU A 39 -11.49 8.39 -4.65
N ALA A 40 -12.03 7.37 -3.98
CA ALA A 40 -13.43 7.36 -3.52
C ALA A 40 -13.76 8.54 -2.60
N SER A 41 -12.86 8.87 -1.67
CA SER A 41 -12.99 10.03 -0.79
C SER A 41 -13.03 11.35 -1.57
N GLN A 42 -12.15 11.51 -2.57
CA GLN A 42 -12.10 12.70 -3.42
C GLN A 42 -13.30 12.85 -4.36
N ILE A 43 -13.91 11.75 -4.79
CA ILE A 43 -15.15 11.81 -5.57
C ILE A 43 -16.31 12.29 -4.69
N GLY A 44 -16.31 11.89 -3.42
CA GLY A 44 -17.29 12.30 -2.42
C GLY A 44 -17.21 13.77 -1.99
N SER A 45 -16.06 14.42 -2.17
CA SER A 45 -15.91 15.86 -1.85
C SER A 45 -16.61 16.78 -2.86
N GLY A 46 -16.92 16.28 -4.06
CA GLY A 46 -17.70 17.02 -5.06
C GLY A 46 -16.99 18.24 -5.66
N LEU A 47 -15.65 18.30 -5.61
CA LEU A 47 -14.87 19.41 -6.15
C LEU A 47 -15.02 19.54 -7.68
N VAL A 48 -15.00 20.79 -8.15
CA VAL A 48 -15.10 21.20 -9.56
C VAL A 48 -14.01 22.21 -9.86
N GLY A 49 -13.44 22.18 -11.07
CA GLY A 49 -12.38 23.08 -11.52
C GLY A 49 -10.99 22.72 -11.00
N SER A 50 -10.82 21.52 -10.44
CA SER A 50 -9.55 21.01 -9.91
C SER A 50 -8.77 20.21 -10.96
N THR A 51 -7.45 20.14 -10.80
CA THR A 51 -6.58 19.24 -11.58
C THR A 51 -6.24 18.00 -10.74
N TYR A 52 -6.79 16.84 -11.09
CA TYR A 52 -6.45 15.57 -10.46
C TYR A 52 -5.29 14.91 -11.19
N ILE A 53 -4.29 14.43 -10.43
CA ILE A 53 -3.10 13.76 -10.96
C ILE A 53 -3.01 12.39 -10.29
N LEU A 54 -3.14 11.31 -11.07
CA LEU A 54 -3.24 9.94 -10.58
C LEU A 54 -2.04 9.10 -11.06
N ASP A 55 -1.48 8.28 -10.16
CA ASP A 55 -0.30 7.44 -10.42
C ASP A 55 -0.68 5.97 -10.58
N GLU A 56 -0.91 5.51 -11.80
CA GLU A 56 -1.28 4.12 -12.15
C GLU A 56 -2.46 3.57 -11.31
N PRO A 57 -3.65 4.20 -11.40
CA PRO A 57 -4.80 3.81 -10.58
C PRO A 57 -5.33 2.40 -10.86
N SER A 58 -4.92 1.75 -11.95
CA SER A 58 -5.26 0.36 -12.28
C SER A 58 -4.46 -0.68 -11.48
N ILE A 59 -3.48 -0.28 -10.67
CA ILE A 59 -2.61 -1.22 -9.94
C ILE A 59 -3.38 -2.17 -9.04
N GLY A 60 -3.00 -3.45 -9.13
CA GLY A 60 -3.60 -4.52 -8.33
C GLY A 60 -5.10 -4.68 -8.60
N LEU A 61 -5.61 -4.13 -9.72
CA LEU A 61 -6.99 -4.25 -10.16
C LEU A 61 -7.08 -5.34 -11.23
N HIS A 62 -8.10 -6.18 -11.12
CA HIS A 62 -8.38 -7.16 -12.16
C HIS A 62 -8.98 -6.46 -13.39
N PRO A 63 -8.68 -6.89 -14.64
CA PRO A 63 -9.20 -6.27 -15.86
C PRO A 63 -10.72 -6.02 -15.84
N ARG A 64 -11.49 -6.99 -15.35
CA ARG A 64 -12.94 -6.86 -15.09
C ARG A 64 -13.34 -5.56 -14.37
N ASP A 65 -12.60 -5.17 -13.33
CA ASP A 65 -12.93 -4.03 -12.48
C ASP A 65 -12.33 -2.72 -13.00
N ASN A 66 -11.38 -2.78 -13.95
CA ASN A 66 -10.76 -1.61 -14.58
C ASN A 66 -11.78 -0.73 -15.30
N HIS A 67 -12.75 -1.35 -15.97
CA HIS A 67 -13.85 -0.63 -16.60
C HIS A 67 -14.63 0.29 -15.62
N LYS A 68 -14.83 -0.16 -14.37
CA LYS A 68 -15.53 0.65 -13.35
C LYS A 68 -14.69 1.85 -12.91
N LEU A 69 -13.38 1.66 -12.79
CA LEU A 69 -12.43 2.75 -12.53
C LEU A 69 -12.49 3.78 -13.67
N LEU A 70 -12.47 3.34 -14.93
CA LEU A 70 -12.54 4.23 -16.10
C LEU A 70 -13.83 5.05 -16.16
N ILE A 71 -14.99 4.42 -15.87
CA ILE A 71 -16.26 5.15 -15.72
C ILE A 71 -16.15 6.22 -14.64
N THR A 72 -15.52 5.87 -13.52
CA THR A 72 -15.35 6.77 -12.39
C THR A 72 -14.47 7.98 -12.74
N LEU A 73 -13.37 7.76 -13.47
CA LEU A 73 -12.49 8.84 -13.95
C LEU A 73 -13.21 9.74 -14.97
N LYS A 74 -14.01 9.15 -15.88
CA LYS A 74 -14.85 9.90 -16.82
C LYS A 74 -15.86 10.77 -16.09
N ASN A 75 -16.54 10.23 -15.08
CA ASN A 75 -17.46 11.00 -14.25
C ASN A 75 -16.76 12.14 -13.49
N LEU A 76 -15.53 11.93 -13.01
CA LEU A 76 -14.75 12.97 -12.34
C LEU A 76 -14.41 14.12 -13.32
N ARG A 77 -13.99 13.77 -14.54
CA ARG A 77 -13.76 14.72 -15.64
C ARG A 77 -15.04 15.48 -16.00
N ASP A 78 -16.14 14.76 -16.22
CA ASP A 78 -17.42 15.32 -16.69
C ASP A 78 -18.08 16.27 -15.67
N LYS A 79 -17.65 16.23 -14.40
CA LYS A 79 -17.99 17.23 -13.38
C LYS A 79 -17.26 18.57 -13.56
N GLY A 80 -16.43 18.74 -14.59
CA GLY A 80 -15.64 19.95 -14.85
C GLY A 80 -14.29 19.94 -14.16
N ASN A 81 -13.63 18.77 -14.11
CA ASN A 81 -12.27 18.65 -13.60
C ASN A 81 -11.32 18.21 -14.71
N THR A 82 -10.05 18.61 -14.58
CA THR A 82 -8.98 18.09 -15.45
C THR A 82 -8.35 16.86 -14.79
N VAL A 83 -8.20 15.76 -15.51
CA VAL A 83 -7.68 14.49 -14.96
C VAL A 83 -6.43 14.10 -15.74
N ILE A 84 -5.28 14.07 -15.07
CA ILE A 84 -4.00 13.62 -15.61
C ILE A 84 -3.69 12.26 -14.98
N VAL A 85 -3.50 11.24 -15.80
CA VAL A 85 -3.24 9.87 -15.33
C VAL A 85 -1.90 9.40 -15.87
N VAL A 86 -0.97 9.02 -15.00
CA VAL A 86 0.23 8.28 -15.40
C VAL A 86 -0.16 6.81 -15.49
N GLU A 87 -0.11 6.21 -16.68
CA GLU A 87 -0.56 4.82 -16.88
C GLU A 87 0.18 4.06 -17.99
N HIS A 88 0.12 2.75 -17.86
CA HIS A 88 0.62 1.74 -18.78
C HIS A 88 -0.48 0.78 -19.24
N ASP A 89 -1.64 0.77 -18.60
CA ASP A 89 -2.79 -0.05 -18.98
C ASP A 89 -3.36 0.37 -20.35
N GLU A 90 -3.59 -0.64 -21.21
CA GLU A 90 -4.08 -0.47 -22.58
C GLU A 90 -5.48 0.17 -22.60
N GLU A 91 -6.43 -0.36 -21.84
CA GLU A 91 -7.82 0.14 -21.81
C GLU A 91 -7.87 1.61 -21.35
N THR A 92 -7.01 1.98 -20.41
CA THR A 92 -6.90 3.36 -19.91
C THR A 92 -6.34 4.31 -20.96
N ILE A 93 -5.28 3.91 -21.67
CA ILE A 93 -4.69 4.71 -22.76
C ILE A 93 -5.70 4.89 -23.90
N GLU A 94 -6.45 3.85 -24.24
CA GLU A 94 -7.50 3.90 -25.27
C GLU A 94 -8.67 4.81 -24.91
N CYS A 95 -9.04 4.86 -23.62
CA CYS A 95 -10.13 5.70 -23.13
C CYS A 95 -9.76 7.18 -22.97
N ALA A 96 -8.48 7.54 -23.14
CA ALA A 96 -7.99 8.89 -22.94
C ALA A 96 -8.54 9.86 -23.98
N ASP A 97 -8.84 11.10 -23.56
CA ASP A 97 -9.15 12.18 -24.51
C ASP A 97 -7.89 12.66 -25.23
N THR A 98 -6.74 12.58 -24.55
CA THR A 98 -5.43 12.97 -25.07
C THR A 98 -4.35 12.09 -24.46
N VAL A 99 -3.37 11.70 -25.25
CA VAL A 99 -2.21 10.93 -24.80
C VAL A 99 -0.95 11.78 -24.92
N VAL A 100 -0.09 11.70 -23.91
CA VAL A 100 1.25 12.25 -23.88
C VAL A 100 2.23 11.10 -23.68
N ASP A 101 2.94 10.72 -24.73
CA ASP A 101 3.96 9.66 -24.69
C ASP A 101 5.34 10.27 -24.40
N VAL A 102 5.99 9.78 -23.34
CA VAL A 102 7.28 10.26 -22.83
C VAL A 102 8.32 9.17 -23.06
N GLY A 103 9.37 9.49 -23.82
CA GLY A 103 10.36 8.50 -24.24
C GLY A 103 11.57 9.12 -24.96
N PRO A 104 12.22 8.39 -25.88
CA PRO A 104 11.88 7.05 -26.37
C PRO A 104 12.33 5.92 -25.41
N LEU A 105 13.26 6.20 -24.50
CA LEU A 105 13.80 5.23 -23.53
C LEU A 105 13.72 5.76 -22.09
N ALA A 106 14.26 5.02 -21.14
CA ALA A 106 14.33 5.38 -19.74
C ALA A 106 15.56 6.25 -19.39
N GLY A 107 15.51 6.96 -18.26
CA GLY A 107 16.63 7.68 -17.69
C GLY A 107 17.14 8.83 -18.54
N GLN A 108 18.47 8.93 -18.67
CA GLN A 108 19.13 10.00 -19.45
C GLN A 108 18.74 10.02 -20.93
N LEU A 109 18.34 8.86 -21.47
CA LEU A 109 17.89 8.67 -22.86
C LEU A 109 16.38 8.89 -23.03
N GLY A 110 15.66 9.16 -21.94
CA GLY A 110 14.27 9.58 -21.94
C GLY A 110 14.10 11.09 -21.83
N GLY A 111 12.99 11.50 -21.21
CA GLY A 111 12.74 12.90 -20.86
C GLY A 111 12.32 13.78 -22.04
N LYS A 112 11.85 13.19 -23.14
CA LYS A 112 11.32 13.89 -24.32
C LYS A 112 9.86 13.51 -24.54
N ILE A 113 9.06 14.44 -25.06
CA ILE A 113 7.72 14.15 -25.56
C ILE A 113 7.85 13.56 -26.97
N ILE A 114 7.42 12.31 -27.14
CA ILE A 114 7.43 11.62 -28.43
C ILE A 114 6.13 11.90 -29.16
N VAL A 115 5.01 11.77 -28.46
CA VAL A 115 3.67 12.05 -29.00
C VAL A 115 2.90 12.90 -28.01
N LYS A 116 2.15 13.85 -28.53
CA LYS A 116 1.09 14.57 -27.82
C LYS A 116 -0.08 14.71 -28.78
N GLY A 117 -1.19 14.05 -28.49
CA GLY A 117 -2.35 14.08 -29.38
C GLY A 117 -3.38 13.00 -29.05
N SER A 118 -4.09 12.56 -30.08
CA SER A 118 -5.06 11.47 -29.99
C SER A 118 -4.38 10.10 -29.94
N ILE A 119 -5.14 9.06 -29.62
CA ILE A 119 -4.69 7.66 -29.74
C ILE A 119 -4.20 7.32 -31.16
N ASN A 120 -4.82 7.90 -32.20
CA ASN A 120 -4.41 7.66 -33.58
C ASN A 120 -3.02 8.26 -33.87
N ASP A 121 -2.71 9.41 -33.29
CA ASP A 121 -1.38 10.02 -33.43
C ASP A 121 -0.32 9.12 -32.78
N LEU A 122 -0.64 8.52 -31.63
CA LEU A 122 0.23 7.56 -30.93
C LEU A 122 0.49 6.29 -31.76
N LEU A 123 -0.56 5.65 -32.27
CA LEU A 123 -0.47 4.40 -33.04
C LEU A 123 0.33 4.53 -34.34
N ASN A 124 0.25 5.71 -34.96
CA ASN A 124 0.92 6.00 -36.23
C ASN A 124 2.35 6.51 -36.05
N HIS A 125 2.75 6.95 -34.85
CA HIS A 125 4.07 7.52 -34.62
C HIS A 125 5.19 6.44 -34.67
N PRO A 126 6.19 6.56 -35.55
CA PRO A 126 7.22 5.53 -35.74
C PRO A 126 8.16 5.39 -34.55
N ASP A 127 8.37 6.45 -33.76
CA ASP A 127 9.29 6.43 -32.62
C ASP A 127 8.60 6.07 -31.29
N SER A 128 7.26 5.98 -31.27
CA SER A 128 6.55 5.62 -30.05
C SER A 128 6.66 4.11 -29.81
N ILE A 129 7.35 3.72 -28.74
CA ILE A 129 7.38 2.32 -28.31
C ILE A 129 5.97 1.89 -27.88
N THR A 130 5.25 2.75 -27.15
CA THR A 130 3.87 2.49 -26.72
C THR A 130 2.95 2.28 -27.92
N GLY A 131 3.00 3.17 -28.91
CA GLY A 131 2.23 3.05 -30.15
C GLY A 131 2.52 1.75 -30.92
N LYS A 132 3.77 1.26 -30.89
CA LYS A 132 4.13 -0.04 -31.49
C LYS A 132 3.49 -1.23 -30.78
N TYR A 133 3.39 -1.21 -29.44
CA TYR A 133 2.72 -2.27 -28.69
C TYR A 133 1.20 -2.25 -28.93
N LEU A 134 0.58 -1.07 -28.83
CA LEU A 134 -0.88 -0.90 -29.02
C LEU A 134 -1.33 -1.20 -30.46
N SER A 135 -0.50 -0.88 -31.46
CA SER A 135 -0.78 -1.26 -32.86
C SER A 135 -0.49 -2.74 -33.18
N GLY A 136 0.07 -3.49 -32.23
CA GLY A 136 0.48 -4.88 -32.41
C GLY A 136 1.75 -5.08 -33.26
N LYS A 137 2.45 -4.01 -33.65
CA LYS A 137 3.76 -4.08 -34.33
C LYS A 137 4.82 -4.73 -33.44
N LEU A 138 4.74 -4.44 -32.14
CA LEU A 138 5.43 -5.17 -31.07
C LEU A 138 4.36 -5.87 -30.23
N CYS A 139 4.67 -7.05 -29.70
CA CYS A 139 3.78 -7.73 -28.76
C CYS A 139 4.59 -8.69 -27.87
N ILE A 140 4.01 -9.03 -26.72
CA ILE A 140 4.51 -10.15 -25.91
C ILE A 140 3.94 -11.43 -26.53
N GLU A 141 4.82 -12.25 -27.10
CA GLU A 141 4.43 -13.45 -27.84
C GLU A 141 3.82 -14.51 -26.92
N ILE A 142 2.77 -15.18 -27.42
CA ILE A 142 2.22 -16.36 -26.77
C ILE A 142 3.16 -17.55 -27.05
N PRO A 143 3.63 -18.29 -26.03
CA PRO A 143 4.48 -19.45 -26.25
C PRO A 143 3.81 -20.49 -27.17
N LYS A 144 4.51 -20.89 -28.24
CA LYS A 144 4.00 -21.87 -29.22
C LYS A 144 3.68 -23.24 -28.60
N LYS A 145 4.37 -23.59 -27.52
CA LYS A 145 4.18 -24.82 -26.74
C LYS A 145 4.33 -24.49 -25.27
N ARG A 146 3.45 -25.03 -24.43
CA ARG A 146 3.53 -24.92 -22.97
C ARG A 146 4.35 -26.07 -22.39
N ARG A 147 5.15 -25.79 -21.37
CA ARG A 147 5.92 -26.81 -20.65
C ARG A 147 4.96 -27.76 -19.95
N LYS A 148 5.25 -29.05 -19.97
CA LYS A 148 4.46 -30.04 -19.22
C LYS A 148 4.90 -30.02 -17.77
N PRO A 149 3.98 -29.88 -16.81
CA PRO A 149 4.33 -29.92 -15.39
C PRO A 149 4.90 -31.27 -14.98
N GLN A 150 5.76 -31.28 -13.96
CA GLN A 150 6.23 -32.51 -13.34
C GLN A 150 5.06 -33.28 -12.71
N LYS A 151 5.21 -34.60 -12.53
CA LYS A 151 4.16 -35.45 -11.93
C LYS A 151 3.88 -35.09 -10.46
N GLU A 152 4.92 -34.65 -9.75
CA GLU A 152 4.86 -34.30 -8.33
C GLU A 152 4.57 -32.79 -8.18
N HIS A 153 3.73 -32.47 -7.20
CA HIS A 153 3.21 -31.13 -6.98
C HIS A 153 3.32 -30.81 -5.49
N ILE A 154 3.52 -29.53 -5.16
CA ILE A 154 3.30 -29.05 -3.80
C ILE A 154 1.80 -28.88 -3.61
N LYS A 155 1.24 -29.41 -2.52
CA LYS A 155 -0.22 -29.36 -2.27
C LYS A 155 -0.51 -28.73 -0.93
N ILE A 156 -1.43 -27.78 -0.90
CA ILE A 156 -2.04 -27.26 0.33
C ILE A 156 -3.41 -27.90 0.48
N ILE A 157 -3.68 -28.51 1.63
CA ILE A 157 -4.91 -29.22 1.92
C ILE A 157 -5.73 -28.43 2.94
N LYS A 158 -7.00 -28.19 2.61
CA LYS A 158 -7.99 -27.43 3.39
C LYS A 158 -7.46 -26.10 3.94
N ALA A 159 -6.96 -25.23 3.07
CA ALA A 159 -6.59 -23.87 3.43
C ALA A 159 -7.83 -23.05 3.80
N SER A 160 -7.84 -22.48 5.00
CA SER A 160 -8.98 -21.76 5.58
C SER A 160 -8.60 -20.40 6.18
N HIS A 161 -7.41 -19.89 5.84
CA HIS A 161 -6.97 -18.58 6.30
C HIS A 161 -7.77 -17.44 5.66
N HIS A 162 -8.15 -16.44 6.47
CA HIS A 162 -8.99 -15.31 6.06
C HIS A 162 -10.31 -15.74 5.39
N ASN A 163 -10.49 -15.42 4.11
CA ASN A 163 -11.71 -15.72 3.37
C ASN A 163 -11.67 -17.06 2.60
N LEU A 164 -10.58 -17.83 2.68
CA LEU A 164 -10.42 -19.11 1.98
C LEU A 164 -11.42 -20.16 2.49
N LYS A 165 -12.09 -20.86 1.57
CA LYS A 165 -13.21 -21.77 1.86
C LYS A 165 -12.77 -23.23 2.07
N SER A 166 -11.74 -23.45 2.91
CA SER A 166 -11.16 -24.79 3.12
C SER A 166 -10.72 -25.47 1.82
N ILE A 167 -10.00 -24.73 0.98
CA ILE A 167 -9.64 -25.16 -0.38
C ILE A 167 -8.43 -26.11 -0.41
N ASP A 168 -8.43 -26.99 -1.40
CA ASP A 168 -7.25 -27.77 -1.78
C ASP A 168 -6.60 -27.11 -3.01
N ALA A 169 -5.31 -26.78 -2.93
CA ALA A 169 -4.57 -26.14 -4.02
C ALA A 169 -3.30 -26.94 -4.36
N SER A 170 -3.04 -27.14 -5.65
CA SER A 170 -1.93 -27.95 -6.15
C SER A 170 -1.05 -27.12 -7.09
N PHE A 171 0.23 -27.00 -6.76
CA PHE A 171 1.22 -26.18 -7.45
C PHE A 171 2.18 -27.08 -8.24
N PRO A 172 2.12 -27.06 -9.58
CA PRO A 172 3.02 -27.85 -10.41
C PRO A 172 4.45 -27.31 -10.35
N LEU A 173 5.42 -28.20 -10.54
CA LEU A 173 6.85 -27.89 -10.54
C LEU A 173 7.44 -27.87 -11.95
N GLY A 174 8.53 -27.12 -12.12
CA GLY A 174 9.30 -27.00 -13.37
C GLY A 174 8.62 -26.16 -14.45
N VAL A 175 7.67 -25.31 -14.06
CA VAL A 175 6.83 -24.51 -14.96
C VAL A 175 6.62 -23.09 -14.43
N LEU A 176 6.23 -22.17 -15.30
CA LEU A 176 5.74 -20.85 -14.90
C LEU A 176 4.26 -20.95 -14.51
N THR A 177 3.93 -20.79 -13.23
CA THR A 177 2.56 -20.83 -12.71
C THR A 177 2.08 -19.43 -12.34
N ALA A 178 0.96 -18.98 -12.92
CA ALA A 178 0.29 -17.75 -12.54
C ALA A 178 -0.89 -18.02 -11.60
N VAL A 179 -0.92 -17.34 -10.45
CA VAL A 179 -2.05 -17.31 -9.53
C VAL A 179 -2.84 -16.03 -9.81
N THR A 180 -4.07 -16.20 -10.26
CA THR A 180 -4.93 -15.14 -10.80
C THR A 180 -6.26 -15.04 -10.04
N GLY A 181 -7.08 -14.06 -10.38
CA GLY A 181 -8.39 -13.84 -9.75
C GLY A 181 -8.59 -12.41 -9.27
N VAL A 182 -9.82 -12.02 -8.95
CA VAL A 182 -10.16 -10.63 -8.61
C VAL A 182 -9.49 -10.13 -7.32
N SER A 183 -9.31 -8.82 -7.17
CA SER A 183 -8.71 -8.22 -5.96
C SER A 183 -9.51 -8.62 -4.72
N GLY A 184 -8.85 -9.10 -3.67
CA GLY A 184 -9.53 -9.64 -2.49
C GLY A 184 -10.08 -11.07 -2.61
N SER A 185 -9.81 -11.80 -3.70
CA SER A 185 -10.26 -13.20 -3.85
C SER A 185 -9.57 -14.20 -2.93
N GLY A 186 -8.41 -13.87 -2.36
CA GLY A 186 -7.65 -14.73 -1.44
C GLY A 186 -6.28 -15.18 -1.94
N LYS A 187 -5.76 -14.63 -3.05
CA LYS A 187 -4.44 -14.97 -3.62
C LYS A 187 -3.29 -14.80 -2.61
N SER A 188 -3.15 -13.62 -2.01
CA SER A 188 -2.11 -13.35 -1.01
C SER A 188 -2.28 -14.24 0.23
N SER A 189 -3.53 -14.47 0.68
CA SER A 189 -3.82 -15.42 1.77
C SER A 189 -3.32 -16.83 1.47
N LEU A 190 -3.43 -17.30 0.23
CA LEU A 190 -2.97 -18.64 -0.16
C LEU A 190 -1.44 -18.71 -0.33
N ILE A 191 -0.85 -17.71 -0.98
CA ILE A 191 0.56 -17.75 -1.40
C ILE A 191 1.49 -17.13 -0.36
N ILE A 192 1.20 -15.91 0.06
CA ILE A 192 2.06 -15.13 0.96
C ILE A 192 1.86 -15.52 2.42
N ASP A 193 0.63 -15.85 2.84
CA ASP A 193 0.36 -16.16 4.25
C ASP A 193 0.45 -17.66 4.57
N ILE A 194 0.32 -18.56 3.58
CA ILE A 194 0.38 -20.02 3.78
C ILE A 194 1.60 -20.63 3.08
N LEU A 195 1.65 -20.60 1.74
CA LEU A 195 2.67 -21.34 0.97
C LEU A 195 4.10 -20.86 1.28
N TYR A 196 4.32 -19.55 1.26
CA TYR A 196 5.64 -18.96 1.45
C TYR A 196 6.20 -19.19 2.87
N PRO A 197 5.45 -18.94 3.96
CA PRO A 197 5.90 -19.24 5.33
C PRO A 197 6.17 -20.72 5.53
N ALA A 198 5.34 -21.60 4.98
CA ALA A 198 5.55 -23.05 5.07
C ALA A 198 6.87 -23.49 4.41
N LEU A 199 7.13 -23.02 3.19
CA LEU A 199 8.39 -23.30 2.48
C LEU A 199 9.60 -22.71 3.21
N CYS A 200 9.50 -21.47 3.72
CA CYS A 200 10.59 -20.83 4.46
C CYS A 200 10.91 -21.54 5.78
N ASN A 201 9.89 -21.93 6.54
CA ASN A 201 10.09 -22.63 7.80
C ASN A 201 10.75 -24.00 7.57
N HIS A 202 10.36 -24.70 6.50
CA HIS A 202 10.94 -25.99 6.12
C HIS A 202 12.39 -25.88 5.66
N HIS A 203 12.69 -24.97 4.72
CA HIS A 203 14.00 -24.90 4.04
C HIS A 203 15.01 -23.96 4.71
N HIS A 204 14.56 -22.88 5.33
CA HIS A 204 15.43 -21.87 5.94
C HIS A 204 15.42 -21.89 7.47
N LYS A 205 14.72 -22.86 8.08
CA LYS A 205 14.52 -22.94 9.54
C LYS A 205 13.99 -21.62 10.12
N ALA A 206 13.19 -20.91 9.34
CA ALA A 206 12.52 -19.70 9.79
C ALA A 206 11.40 -20.03 10.79
N SER A 207 10.94 -19.02 11.52
CA SER A 207 9.83 -19.12 12.48
C SER A 207 8.70 -18.17 12.08
N LEU A 208 8.29 -18.21 10.81
CA LEU A 208 7.21 -17.39 10.28
C LEU A 208 5.85 -18.00 10.67
N PRO A 209 4.85 -17.19 11.07
CA PRO A 209 3.51 -17.68 11.28
C PRO A 209 2.92 -18.18 9.96
N ILE A 210 2.32 -19.37 9.98
CA ILE A 210 1.65 -19.95 8.80
C ILE A 210 0.14 -19.78 8.98
N GLY A 211 -0.54 -19.28 7.95
CA GLY A 211 -1.99 -19.13 7.93
C GLY A 211 -2.72 -20.47 8.13
N ALA A 212 -4.01 -20.41 8.50
CA ALA A 212 -4.81 -21.59 8.82
C ALA A 212 -4.95 -22.56 7.62
N HIS A 213 -4.55 -23.82 7.83
CA HIS A 213 -4.64 -24.90 6.86
C HIS A 213 -4.60 -26.26 7.58
N LYS A 214 -4.93 -27.37 6.90
CA LYS A 214 -4.87 -28.72 7.51
C LYS A 214 -3.50 -29.38 7.35
N LYS A 215 -2.94 -29.37 6.13
CA LYS A 215 -1.66 -30.02 5.81
C LYS A 215 -1.05 -29.43 4.55
N ILE A 216 0.28 -29.46 4.44
CA ILE A 216 1.00 -29.17 3.19
C ILE A 216 1.86 -30.39 2.84
N GLU A 217 1.84 -30.79 1.57
CA GLU A 217 2.56 -31.95 1.04
C GLU A 217 3.53 -31.51 -0.06
N GLY A 218 4.64 -32.24 -0.23
CA GLY A 218 5.61 -31.99 -1.30
C GLY A 218 6.64 -30.90 -1.01
N LEU A 219 6.80 -30.47 0.25
CA LEU A 219 7.80 -29.45 0.62
C LEU A 219 9.24 -29.87 0.29
N ASP A 220 9.55 -31.17 0.34
CA ASP A 220 10.87 -31.75 0.04
C ASP A 220 11.20 -31.81 -1.46
N LEU A 221 10.25 -31.49 -2.34
CA LEU A 221 10.45 -31.53 -3.79
C LEU A 221 11.34 -30.40 -4.32
N VAL A 222 11.51 -29.35 -3.51
CA VAL A 222 12.34 -28.18 -3.80
C VAL A 222 13.44 -28.08 -2.76
N ASP A 223 14.56 -27.46 -3.08
CA ASP A 223 15.72 -27.33 -2.16
C ASP A 223 15.92 -25.90 -1.64
N LYS A 224 15.27 -24.93 -2.27
CA LYS A 224 15.42 -23.52 -1.96
C LYS A 224 14.15 -22.76 -2.33
N ILE A 225 13.76 -21.83 -1.46
CA ILE A 225 12.66 -20.88 -1.70
C ILE A 225 13.21 -19.47 -1.81
N ILE A 226 12.74 -18.71 -2.80
CA ILE A 226 13.09 -17.31 -2.98
C ILE A 226 11.79 -16.54 -3.23
N ALA A 227 11.44 -15.64 -2.33
CA ALA A 227 10.43 -14.63 -2.61
C ALA A 227 11.10 -13.34 -3.10
N ILE A 228 10.54 -12.76 -4.15
CA ILE A 228 10.96 -11.50 -4.73
C ILE A 228 9.76 -10.55 -4.69
N ASP A 229 9.76 -9.70 -3.69
CA ASP A 229 8.75 -8.67 -3.41
C ASP A 229 9.28 -7.27 -3.74
N GLN A 230 8.37 -6.29 -3.70
CA GLN A 230 8.68 -4.87 -3.95
C GLN A 230 9.33 -4.15 -2.76
N SER A 231 9.60 -4.84 -1.66
CA SER A 231 10.26 -4.22 -0.50
C SER A 231 11.65 -3.67 -0.87
N PRO A 232 12.12 -2.58 -0.23
CA PRO A 232 13.42 -2.00 -0.54
C PRO A 232 14.57 -3.02 -0.41
N ILE A 233 15.58 -2.95 -1.29
CA ILE A 233 16.79 -3.81 -1.20
C ILE A 233 17.65 -3.52 0.03
N GLY A 234 17.40 -2.39 0.69
CA GLY A 234 17.94 -2.00 1.97
C GLY A 234 17.27 -0.74 2.48
N ARG A 235 17.30 -0.53 3.80
CA ARG A 235 16.66 0.63 4.45
C ARG A 235 17.59 1.84 4.59
N THR A 236 18.86 1.71 4.22
CA THR A 236 19.88 2.75 4.38
C THR A 236 20.50 3.12 3.03
N PRO A 237 21.03 4.35 2.89
CA PRO A 237 21.76 4.77 1.69
C PRO A 237 23.03 3.96 1.37
N ARG A 238 23.50 3.12 2.30
CA ARG A 238 24.62 2.19 2.07
C ARG A 238 24.26 1.06 1.11
N SER A 239 22.99 0.67 1.05
CA SER A 239 22.51 -0.31 0.09
C SER A 239 22.22 0.38 -1.24
N ASN A 240 22.70 -0.19 -2.32
CA ASN A 240 22.52 0.30 -3.69
C ASN A 240 22.64 -0.88 -4.68
N PRO A 241 22.31 -0.71 -5.97
CA PRO A 241 22.36 -1.80 -6.95
C PRO A 241 23.73 -2.50 -6.97
N ALA A 242 24.83 -1.75 -6.99
CA ALA A 242 26.19 -2.30 -7.08
C ALA A 242 26.57 -3.17 -5.87
N THR A 243 26.25 -2.73 -4.65
CA THR A 243 26.51 -3.51 -3.43
C THR A 243 25.61 -4.74 -3.35
N TYR A 244 24.34 -4.61 -3.74
CA TYR A 244 23.36 -5.69 -3.59
C TYR A 244 23.68 -6.91 -4.46
N ILE A 245 24.13 -6.69 -5.69
CA ILE A 245 24.54 -7.75 -6.64
C ILE A 245 26.03 -8.11 -6.52
N LYS A 246 26.75 -7.56 -5.53
CA LYS A 246 28.20 -7.70 -5.35
C LYS A 246 29.03 -7.24 -6.57
N LEU A 247 28.52 -6.31 -7.36
CA LEU A 247 29.26 -5.66 -8.43
C LEU A 247 30.33 -4.73 -7.85
N PHE A 248 30.01 -4.05 -6.76
CA PHE A 248 30.93 -3.11 -6.12
C PHE A 248 32.21 -3.78 -5.61
N ASP A 249 32.16 -5.05 -5.23
CA ASP A 249 33.35 -5.81 -4.80
C ASP A 249 34.38 -5.91 -5.94
N GLU A 250 33.95 -6.28 -7.15
CA GLU A 250 34.84 -6.39 -8.31
C GLU A 250 35.42 -5.03 -8.72
N ILE A 251 34.64 -3.95 -8.56
CA ILE A 251 35.08 -2.59 -8.84
C ILE A 251 36.16 -2.17 -7.82
N ARG A 252 35.96 -2.45 -6.53
CA ARG A 252 36.96 -2.14 -5.49
C ARG A 252 38.25 -2.91 -5.70
N ASP A 253 38.14 -4.19 -6.06
CA ASP A 253 39.30 -5.02 -6.37
C ASP A 253 40.09 -4.43 -7.55
N LEU A 254 39.41 -4.00 -8.63
CA LEU A 254 40.05 -3.30 -9.74
C LEU A 254 40.78 -2.03 -9.28
N PHE A 255 40.13 -1.16 -8.50
CA PHE A 255 40.74 0.09 -8.01
C PHE A 255 41.96 -0.18 -7.13
N SER A 256 41.97 -1.27 -6.35
CA SER A 256 43.13 -1.65 -5.53
C SER A 256 44.36 -2.09 -6.34
N THR A 257 44.16 -2.53 -7.58
CA THR A 257 45.25 -2.98 -8.48
C THR A 257 45.90 -1.86 -9.28
N LEU A 258 45.41 -0.62 -9.18
CA LEU A 258 45.97 0.52 -9.92
C LEU A 258 47.38 0.89 -9.39
N PRO A 259 48.31 1.32 -10.26
CA PRO A 259 49.67 1.70 -9.84
C PRO A 259 49.69 2.74 -8.73
N GLU A 260 48.83 3.77 -8.82
CA GLU A 260 48.72 4.84 -7.83
C GLU A 260 48.17 4.33 -6.49
N SER A 261 47.27 3.34 -6.51
CA SER A 261 46.74 2.67 -5.31
C SER A 261 47.84 1.86 -4.63
N ILE A 262 48.60 1.08 -5.39
CA ILE A 262 49.70 0.25 -4.89
C ILE A 262 50.78 1.14 -4.26
N ALA A 263 51.16 2.23 -4.94
CA ALA A 263 52.14 3.20 -4.42
C ALA A 263 51.67 3.87 -3.12
N SER A 264 50.35 4.06 -2.96
CA SER A 264 49.75 4.66 -1.77
C SER A 264 49.44 3.64 -0.65
N GLY A 265 49.70 2.35 -0.88
CA GLY A 265 49.37 1.26 0.06
C GLY A 265 47.86 1.05 0.24
N PHE A 266 47.05 1.37 -0.76
CA PHE A 266 45.60 1.25 -0.70
C PHE A 266 45.13 -0.13 -1.16
N ASP A 267 44.34 -0.79 -0.32
CA ASP A 267 43.68 -2.06 -0.62
C ASP A 267 42.22 -1.85 -1.06
N ALA A 268 41.51 -2.95 -1.35
CA ALA A 268 40.08 -2.89 -1.70
C ALA A 268 39.19 -2.36 -0.55
N GLY A 269 39.69 -2.38 0.70
CA GLY A 269 39.01 -1.83 1.88
C GLY A 269 38.93 -0.31 1.83
N ARG A 270 40.02 0.36 1.42
CA ARG A 270 40.08 1.82 1.24
C ARG A 270 39.01 2.37 0.30
N PHE A 271 38.62 1.57 -0.69
CA PHE A 271 37.62 1.89 -1.69
C PHE A 271 36.19 1.50 -1.25
N SER A 272 35.99 1.10 0.00
CA SER A 272 34.69 0.76 0.55
C SER A 272 34.13 1.90 1.39
N PHE A 273 32.99 2.46 0.98
CA PHE A 273 32.28 3.46 1.79
C PHE A 273 31.65 2.88 3.08
N ASN A 274 31.75 1.56 3.31
CA ASN A 274 31.30 0.92 4.55
C ASN A 274 32.40 0.81 5.61
N VAL A 275 33.65 1.07 5.23
CA VAL A 275 34.83 0.99 6.11
C VAL A 275 35.27 2.40 6.49
N LYS A 276 35.79 2.57 7.70
CA LYS A 276 36.25 3.90 8.17
C LYS A 276 37.41 4.42 7.32
N GLU A 277 38.33 3.55 6.91
CA GLU A 277 39.41 3.93 6.00
C GLU A 277 38.84 4.32 4.62
N GLY A 278 39.00 5.60 4.25
CA GLY A 278 38.65 6.11 2.92
C GLY A 278 37.21 6.62 2.77
N SER A 279 36.31 6.34 3.72
CA SER A 279 34.97 6.90 3.71
C SER A 279 34.93 8.32 4.29
N CYS A 280 33.91 9.09 3.92
CA CYS A 280 33.67 10.40 4.51
C CYS A 280 33.35 10.24 6.01
N PRO A 281 34.12 10.86 6.93
CA PRO A 281 33.94 10.66 8.37
C PRO A 281 32.65 11.30 8.89
N PHE A 282 32.17 12.37 8.25
CA PHE A 282 30.98 13.11 8.70
C PHE A 282 29.69 12.29 8.53
N CYS A 283 29.47 11.73 7.34
CA CYS A 283 28.30 10.91 7.07
C CYS A 283 28.57 9.41 7.24
N GLY A 284 29.75 9.01 7.73
CA GLY A 284 30.16 7.62 7.87
C GLY A 284 30.03 6.82 6.56
N GLY A 285 30.38 7.45 5.44
CA GLY A 285 30.29 6.90 4.09
C GLY A 285 28.88 6.75 3.49
N MET A 286 27.82 7.23 4.15
CA MET A 286 26.47 7.14 3.60
C MET A 286 26.24 8.11 2.43
N GLY A 287 26.97 9.23 2.40
CA GLY A 287 26.74 10.34 1.46
C GLY A 287 25.48 11.15 1.76
N MET A 288 24.68 10.70 2.73
CA MET A 288 23.46 11.34 3.19
C MET A 288 23.45 11.34 4.72
N CYS A 289 22.81 12.34 5.30
CA CYS A 289 22.58 12.48 6.74
C CYS A 289 21.07 12.36 6.97
N LYS A 290 20.69 11.64 8.03
CA LYS A 290 19.29 11.50 8.43
C LYS A 290 18.91 12.70 9.30
N ILE A 291 17.87 13.42 8.91
CA ILE A 291 17.24 14.45 9.74
C ILE A 291 16.05 13.80 10.42
N ASP A 292 16.12 13.70 11.74
CA ASP A 292 14.99 13.24 12.54
C ASP A 292 13.96 14.37 12.63
N MET A 293 12.70 14.05 12.35
CA MET A 293 11.59 15.01 12.35
C MET A 293 10.52 14.58 13.36
N ASP A 294 10.14 15.47 14.27
CA ASP A 294 9.25 15.13 15.40
C ASP A 294 7.83 14.68 14.99
N PHE A 295 7.36 15.12 13.82
CA PHE A 295 5.98 14.91 13.36
C PHE A 295 5.87 14.32 11.95
N MET A 296 7.00 13.96 11.33
CA MET A 296 7.08 13.43 9.97
C MET A 296 8.08 12.27 9.91
N GLU A 297 8.07 11.50 8.84
CA GLU A 297 9.10 10.49 8.62
C GLU A 297 10.46 11.16 8.42
N ASP A 298 11.48 10.56 9.02
CA ASP A 298 12.87 11.01 8.92
C ASP A 298 13.31 11.11 7.46
N GLU A 299 13.96 12.22 7.12
CA GLU A 299 14.35 12.52 5.74
C GLU A 299 15.86 12.40 5.56
N TRP A 300 16.28 11.83 4.43
CA TRP A 300 17.70 11.72 4.08
C TRP A 300 18.12 12.92 3.24
N VAL A 301 18.95 13.78 3.81
CA VAL A 301 19.54 14.91 3.10
C VAL A 301 20.95 14.60 2.63
N ARG A 302 21.39 15.26 1.56
CA ARG A 302 22.75 15.11 1.04
C ARG A 302 23.77 15.61 2.08
N CYS A 303 24.85 14.86 2.29
CA CYS A 303 25.93 15.27 3.18
C CYS A 303 26.64 16.51 2.62
N GLU A 304 26.70 17.59 3.40
CA GLU A 304 27.33 18.86 2.99
C GLU A 304 28.86 18.74 2.90
N HIS A 305 29.49 17.89 3.72
CA HIS A 305 30.95 17.77 3.78
C HIS A 305 31.57 17.08 2.57
N CYS A 306 31.02 15.94 2.14
CA CYS A 306 31.49 15.25 0.93
C CYS A 306 30.62 15.55 -0.28
N ASN A 307 29.63 16.44 -0.16
CA ASN A 307 28.63 16.70 -1.18
C ASN A 307 28.06 15.39 -1.76
N GLY A 308 27.76 14.41 -0.92
CA GLY A 308 27.25 13.09 -1.34
C GLY A 308 28.27 12.11 -1.95
N GLN A 309 29.56 12.46 -2.04
CA GLN A 309 30.57 11.62 -2.69
C GLN A 309 30.93 10.34 -1.93
N ARG A 310 30.56 10.24 -0.64
CA ARG A 310 30.77 9.08 0.26
C ARG A 310 32.22 8.80 0.67
N PHE A 311 33.22 9.37 0.00
CA PHE A 311 34.64 9.11 0.25
C PHE A 311 35.40 10.35 0.72
N ASP A 312 36.58 10.15 1.29
CA ASP A 312 37.54 11.23 1.54
C ASP A 312 38.31 11.64 0.27
N SER A 313 38.95 12.81 0.31
CA SER A 313 39.64 13.38 -0.86
C SER A 313 40.82 12.53 -1.34
N LYS A 314 41.50 11.79 -0.45
CA LYS A 314 42.62 10.91 -0.81
C LYS A 314 42.16 9.67 -1.56
N THR A 315 40.99 9.13 -1.21
CA THR A 315 40.41 8.02 -1.95
C THR A 315 39.92 8.48 -3.33
N LEU A 316 39.37 9.70 -3.42
CA LEU A 316 38.88 10.27 -4.68
C LEU A 316 39.99 10.71 -5.64
N SER A 317 41.23 10.88 -5.18
CA SER A 317 42.36 11.22 -6.05
C SER A 317 42.81 10.05 -6.94
N ILE A 318 42.47 8.82 -6.58
CA ILE A 318 42.73 7.64 -7.42
C ILE A 318 41.68 7.56 -8.52
N GLN A 319 42.14 7.52 -9.77
CA GLN A 319 41.26 7.52 -10.94
C GLN A 319 41.57 6.34 -11.87
N PHE A 320 40.52 5.71 -12.37
CA PHE A 320 40.59 4.74 -13.46
C PHE A 320 40.00 5.37 -14.71
N LYS A 321 40.77 5.44 -15.81
CA LYS A 321 40.36 6.10 -17.07
C LYS A 321 39.77 7.51 -16.84
N GLY A 322 40.39 8.29 -15.95
CA GLY A 322 39.97 9.66 -15.62
C GLY A 322 38.72 9.77 -14.73
N LYS A 323 38.25 8.67 -14.14
CA LYS A 323 37.09 8.65 -13.22
C LYS A 323 37.49 8.13 -11.85
N SER A 324 37.11 8.86 -10.79
CA SER A 324 37.22 8.36 -9.42
C SER A 324 36.20 7.26 -9.14
N ILE A 325 36.34 6.58 -8.00
CA ILE A 325 35.36 5.56 -7.60
C ILE A 325 33.95 6.12 -7.38
N HIS A 326 33.83 7.39 -6.97
CA HIS A 326 32.54 8.06 -6.89
C HIS A 326 31.94 8.30 -8.28
N ASP A 327 32.75 8.78 -9.22
CA ASP A 327 32.29 9.04 -10.60
C ASP A 327 31.80 7.75 -11.25
N VAL A 328 32.46 6.62 -10.98
CA VAL A 328 32.01 5.29 -11.42
C VAL A 328 30.66 4.92 -10.80
N LEU A 329 30.45 5.16 -9.51
CA LEU A 329 29.17 4.88 -8.85
C LEU A 329 28.01 5.76 -9.37
N GLU A 330 28.32 6.94 -9.91
CA GLU A 330 27.34 7.84 -10.52
C GLU A 330 26.97 7.47 -11.97
N MET A 331 27.68 6.49 -12.57
CA MET A 331 27.37 6.00 -13.91
C MET A 331 26.12 5.13 -13.90
N THR A 332 25.36 5.24 -14.98
CA THR A 332 24.26 4.32 -15.28
C THR A 332 24.78 2.91 -15.58
N VAL A 333 23.90 1.90 -15.51
CA VAL A 333 24.24 0.53 -15.91
C VAL A 333 24.76 0.49 -17.34
N GLN A 334 24.09 1.19 -18.27
CA GLN A 334 24.52 1.26 -19.67
C GLN A 334 25.92 1.87 -19.83
N GLU A 335 26.16 3.06 -19.26
CA GLU A 335 27.48 3.71 -19.33
C GLU A 335 28.57 2.83 -18.69
N SER A 336 28.24 2.12 -17.61
CA SER A 336 29.16 1.21 -16.92
C SER A 336 29.51 0.00 -17.78
N MET A 337 28.58 -0.54 -18.56
CA MET A 337 28.85 -1.66 -19.48
C MET A 337 29.88 -1.26 -20.54
N ASP A 338 29.72 -0.06 -21.11
CA ASP A 338 30.64 0.46 -22.13
C ASP A 338 32.04 0.74 -21.53
N PHE A 339 32.07 1.30 -20.32
CA PHE A 339 33.31 1.66 -19.62
C PHE A 339 34.13 0.44 -19.16
N PHE A 340 33.45 -0.62 -18.70
CA PHE A 340 34.05 -1.86 -18.22
C PHE A 340 34.00 -3.01 -19.25
N HIS A 341 33.84 -2.71 -20.55
CA HIS A 341 33.73 -3.75 -21.60
C HIS A 341 34.89 -4.75 -21.60
N ALA A 342 36.10 -4.33 -21.18
CA ALA A 342 37.30 -5.17 -21.10
C ALA A 342 37.39 -6.04 -19.83
N PHE A 343 36.42 -5.95 -18.90
CA PHE A 343 36.42 -6.67 -17.62
C PHE A 343 35.23 -7.63 -17.52
N PRO A 344 35.37 -8.90 -17.93
CA PRO A 344 34.25 -9.83 -18.04
C PRO A 344 33.44 -10.03 -16.76
N LYS A 345 34.11 -10.11 -15.59
CA LYS A 345 33.41 -10.28 -14.29
C LYS A 345 32.47 -9.11 -13.97
N ILE A 346 32.91 -7.89 -14.25
CA ILE A 346 32.13 -6.66 -14.05
C ILE A 346 31.02 -6.59 -15.09
N LYS A 347 31.37 -6.79 -16.36
CA LYS A 347 30.44 -6.76 -17.50
C LYS A 347 29.28 -7.74 -17.31
N ASN A 348 29.56 -8.99 -16.95
CA ASN A 348 28.53 -10.02 -16.75
C ASN A 348 27.50 -9.61 -15.68
N LYS A 349 27.92 -8.96 -14.58
CA LYS A 349 27.00 -8.48 -13.53
C LYS A 349 26.16 -7.29 -14.01
N LEU A 350 26.74 -6.40 -14.82
CA LEU A 350 26.03 -5.27 -15.42
C LEU A 350 25.01 -5.74 -16.47
N GLU A 351 25.35 -6.73 -17.28
CA GLU A 351 24.43 -7.36 -18.24
C GLU A 351 23.20 -7.95 -17.54
N LEU A 352 23.34 -8.48 -16.32
CA LEU A 352 22.19 -8.97 -15.55
C LEU A 352 21.23 -7.84 -15.17
N LEU A 353 21.73 -6.67 -14.79
CA LEU A 353 20.90 -5.48 -14.53
C LEU A 353 20.25 -4.96 -15.83
N SER A 354 20.99 -4.96 -16.93
CA SER A 354 20.46 -4.58 -18.25
C SER A 354 19.33 -5.52 -18.71
N ARG A 355 19.51 -6.84 -18.54
CA ARG A 355 18.51 -7.87 -18.90
C ARG A 355 17.18 -7.71 -18.17
N VAL A 356 17.19 -7.22 -16.93
CA VAL A 356 15.95 -6.92 -16.19
C VAL A 356 15.40 -5.51 -16.50
N GLY A 357 16.00 -4.78 -17.45
CA GLY A 357 15.52 -3.47 -17.92
C GLY A 357 15.95 -2.30 -17.04
N LEU A 358 17.07 -2.40 -16.34
CA LEU A 358 17.59 -1.34 -15.45
C LEU A 358 18.77 -0.58 -16.07
N ASP A 359 18.80 -0.45 -17.39
CA ASP A 359 19.89 0.22 -18.13
C ASP A 359 20.16 1.66 -17.63
N TYR A 360 19.10 2.32 -17.13
CA TYR A 360 19.08 3.72 -16.75
C TYR A 360 19.49 4.03 -15.30
N ILE A 361 19.45 3.05 -14.40
CA ILE A 361 19.71 3.32 -12.98
C ILE A 361 21.20 3.56 -12.77
N LYS A 362 21.54 4.45 -11.85
CA LYS A 362 22.94 4.60 -11.43
C LYS A 362 23.34 3.40 -10.57
N ILE A 363 24.51 2.83 -10.80
CA ILE A 363 24.93 1.63 -10.06
C ILE A 363 25.11 1.91 -8.55
N GLY A 364 25.41 3.16 -8.18
CA GLY A 364 25.51 3.64 -6.79
C GLY A 364 24.25 4.28 -6.21
N GLN A 365 23.11 4.25 -6.92
CA GLN A 365 21.85 4.89 -6.50
C GLN A 365 21.39 4.37 -5.13
N PRO A 366 21.15 5.25 -4.13
CA PRO A 366 20.74 4.82 -2.80
C PRO A 366 19.43 4.02 -2.82
N SER A 367 19.36 2.92 -2.06
CA SER A 367 18.18 2.06 -1.97
C SER A 367 16.89 2.79 -1.57
N PRO A 368 16.88 3.77 -0.63
CA PRO A 368 15.67 4.52 -0.30
C PRO A 368 15.10 5.35 -1.45
N THR A 369 15.89 5.60 -2.51
CA THR A 369 15.47 6.37 -3.69
C THR A 369 14.98 5.49 -4.84
N LEU A 370 15.01 4.16 -4.68
CA LEU A 370 14.52 3.21 -5.69
C LEU A 370 13.01 3.00 -5.52
N SER A 371 12.31 2.86 -6.64
CA SER A 371 10.93 2.36 -6.69
C SER A 371 10.85 0.89 -6.29
N GLY A 372 9.64 0.43 -5.92
CA GLY A 372 9.40 -0.97 -5.58
C GLY A 372 9.74 -1.92 -6.75
N GLY A 373 9.35 -1.56 -7.97
CA GLY A 373 9.67 -2.34 -9.18
C GLY A 373 11.16 -2.35 -9.55
N GLU A 374 11.90 -1.26 -9.30
CA GLU A 374 13.37 -1.26 -9.44
C GLU A 374 14.02 -2.19 -8.41
N ALA A 375 13.62 -2.08 -7.14
CA ALA A 375 14.12 -2.95 -6.07
C ALA A 375 13.88 -4.43 -6.37
N GLN A 376 12.67 -4.76 -6.85
CA GLN A 376 12.29 -6.11 -7.24
C GLN A 376 13.17 -6.64 -8.39
N ARG A 377 13.38 -5.85 -9.44
CA ARG A 377 14.24 -6.21 -10.57
C ARG A 377 15.71 -6.38 -10.17
N ILE A 378 16.23 -5.58 -9.23
CA ILE A 378 17.58 -5.76 -8.68
C ILE A 378 17.69 -7.09 -7.90
N LYS A 379 16.66 -7.48 -7.14
CA LYS A 379 16.58 -8.80 -6.49
C LYS A 379 16.61 -9.93 -7.51
N LEU A 380 15.86 -9.79 -8.61
CA LEU A 380 15.85 -10.76 -9.70
C LEU A 380 17.23 -10.87 -10.37
N ALA A 381 17.90 -9.76 -10.65
CA ALA A 381 19.25 -9.75 -11.22
C ALA A 381 20.27 -10.48 -10.32
N LYS A 382 20.17 -10.32 -9.00
CA LYS A 382 21.02 -11.05 -8.03
C LYS A 382 20.79 -12.55 -8.07
N GLU A 383 19.55 -13.01 -8.22
CA GLU A 383 19.28 -14.45 -8.28
C GLU A 383 19.71 -15.05 -9.63
N LEU A 384 19.61 -14.30 -10.72
CA LEU A 384 20.18 -14.71 -12.01
C LEU A 384 21.71 -14.89 -11.97
N SER A 385 22.40 -14.18 -11.07
CA SER A 385 23.85 -14.27 -10.91
C SER A 385 24.28 -15.51 -10.11
N ARG A 386 23.35 -16.23 -9.47
CA ARG A 386 23.65 -17.39 -8.63
C ARG A 386 23.59 -18.68 -9.46
N PRO A 387 24.41 -19.70 -9.12
CA PRO A 387 24.25 -21.03 -9.69
C PRO A 387 22.85 -21.57 -9.41
N SER A 388 22.20 -22.10 -10.45
CA SER A 388 20.87 -22.70 -10.33
C SER A 388 21.00 -24.15 -9.90
N THR A 389 20.23 -24.57 -8.90
CA THR A 389 20.10 -25.99 -8.53
C THR A 389 19.10 -26.73 -9.43
N GLY A 390 18.25 -25.99 -10.16
CA GLY A 390 17.15 -26.54 -10.94
C GLY A 390 15.99 -27.05 -10.08
N LYS A 391 16.04 -26.83 -8.76
CA LYS A 391 14.99 -27.19 -7.79
C LYS A 391 14.59 -26.01 -6.90
N THR A 392 14.92 -24.78 -7.33
CA THR A 392 14.53 -23.58 -6.61
C THR A 392 13.08 -23.20 -6.95
N PHE A 393 12.31 -22.81 -5.93
CA PHE A 393 10.95 -22.28 -6.09
C PHE A 393 10.98 -20.76 -5.91
N TYR A 394 10.63 -20.03 -6.97
CA TYR A 394 10.54 -18.56 -6.96
C TYR A 394 9.09 -18.14 -6.76
N ILE A 395 8.84 -17.19 -5.85
CA ILE A 395 7.54 -16.53 -5.66
C ILE A 395 7.72 -15.05 -5.96
N LEU A 396 6.91 -14.51 -6.88
CA LEU A 396 6.87 -13.09 -7.18
C LEU A 396 5.45 -12.58 -6.97
N ASP A 397 5.33 -11.48 -6.23
CA ASP A 397 4.06 -10.78 -6.01
C ASP A 397 3.98 -9.58 -6.95
N GLU A 398 2.99 -9.59 -7.84
CA GLU A 398 2.69 -8.57 -8.86
C GLU A 398 3.94 -7.95 -9.50
N PRO A 399 4.80 -8.75 -10.17
CA PRO A 399 6.07 -8.26 -10.72
C PRO A 399 5.92 -7.33 -11.92
N THR A 400 4.73 -7.19 -12.50
CA THR A 400 4.44 -6.24 -13.59
C THR A 400 3.95 -4.88 -13.11
N THR A 401 3.73 -4.70 -11.80
CA THR A 401 3.27 -3.42 -11.24
C THR A 401 4.23 -2.28 -11.60
N GLY A 402 3.66 -1.23 -12.21
CA GLY A 402 4.39 -0.04 -12.67
C GLY A 402 5.36 -0.28 -13.83
N LEU A 403 5.20 -1.37 -14.58
CA LEU A 403 6.00 -1.67 -15.76
C LEU A 403 5.24 -1.39 -17.05
N HIS A 404 5.92 -0.70 -17.97
CA HIS A 404 5.45 -0.53 -19.34
C HIS A 404 5.53 -1.87 -20.10
N PHE A 405 4.72 -2.06 -21.15
CA PHE A 405 4.69 -3.28 -21.99
C PHE A 405 6.08 -3.79 -22.41
N HIS A 406 6.95 -2.84 -22.76
CA HIS A 406 8.33 -3.14 -23.16
C HIS A 406 9.17 -3.73 -22.01
N ASP A 407 8.96 -3.27 -20.79
CA ASP A 407 9.64 -3.77 -19.60
C ASP A 407 9.06 -5.11 -19.16
N ILE A 408 7.74 -5.30 -19.29
CA ILE A 408 7.07 -6.60 -19.09
C ILE A 408 7.65 -7.64 -20.06
N HIS A 409 7.85 -7.28 -21.33
CA HIS A 409 8.46 -8.18 -22.32
C HIS A 409 9.85 -8.66 -21.88
N LYS A 410 10.71 -7.76 -21.36
CA LYS A 410 12.02 -8.12 -20.80
C LYS A 410 11.89 -9.01 -19.57
N LEU A 411 10.98 -8.68 -18.65
CA LEU A 411 10.72 -9.45 -17.44
C LEU A 411 10.26 -10.88 -17.76
N VAL A 412 9.31 -11.05 -18.67
CA VAL A 412 8.81 -12.36 -19.13
C VAL A 412 9.96 -13.24 -19.64
N ALA A 413 10.87 -12.67 -20.44
CA ALA A 413 12.04 -13.39 -20.93
C ALA A 413 12.96 -13.85 -19.77
N VAL A 414 13.12 -13.03 -18.73
CA VAL A 414 13.89 -13.37 -17.54
C VAL A 414 13.22 -14.50 -16.74
N LEU A 415 11.91 -14.42 -16.53
CA LEU A 415 11.16 -15.45 -15.79
C LEU A 415 11.21 -16.80 -16.50
N HIS A 416 11.02 -16.82 -17.82
CA HIS A 416 11.18 -18.05 -18.60
C HIS A 416 12.60 -18.60 -18.53
N SER A 417 13.63 -17.74 -18.55
CA SER A 417 15.02 -18.18 -18.40
C SER A 417 15.29 -18.86 -17.04
N LEU A 418 14.57 -18.50 -15.97
CA LEU A 418 14.65 -19.20 -14.69
C LEU A 418 14.02 -20.60 -14.76
N VAL A 419 12.87 -20.72 -15.41
CA VAL A 419 12.16 -21.99 -15.60
C VAL A 419 12.95 -22.94 -16.52
N ASP A 420 13.58 -22.41 -17.57
CA ASP A 420 14.40 -23.20 -18.50
C ASP A 420 15.63 -23.83 -17.81
N LYS A 421 16.06 -23.28 -16.67
CA LYS A 421 17.10 -23.88 -15.81
C LYS A 421 16.56 -24.97 -14.87
N GLY A 422 15.30 -25.38 -15.03
CA GLY A 422 14.61 -26.41 -14.24
C GLY A 422 13.82 -25.90 -13.04
N ASN A 423 13.94 -24.61 -12.70
CA ASN A 423 13.28 -24.04 -11.53
C ASN A 423 11.76 -23.90 -11.70
N THR A 424 11.07 -23.70 -10.58
CA THR A 424 9.64 -23.36 -10.59
C THR A 424 9.48 -21.88 -10.32
N VAL A 425 8.66 -21.19 -11.12
CA VAL A 425 8.36 -19.77 -10.92
C VAL A 425 6.85 -19.64 -10.71
N LEU A 426 6.46 -19.10 -9.57
CA LEU A 426 5.08 -18.76 -9.23
C LEU A 426 4.95 -17.24 -9.18
N VAL A 427 3.97 -16.71 -9.90
CA VAL A 427 3.66 -15.28 -9.96
C VAL A 427 2.22 -15.05 -9.50
N ILE A 428 2.00 -14.08 -8.63
CA ILE A 428 0.66 -13.54 -8.36
C ILE A 428 0.47 -12.39 -9.35
N GLU A 429 -0.52 -12.49 -10.25
CA GLU A 429 -0.64 -11.52 -11.33
C GLU A 429 -2.08 -11.22 -11.76
N HIS A 430 -2.23 -9.99 -12.28
CA HIS A 430 -3.43 -9.47 -12.93
C HIS A 430 -3.15 -9.04 -14.38
N ASN A 431 -1.89 -8.82 -14.74
CA ASN A 431 -1.53 -8.41 -16.08
C ASN A 431 -1.61 -9.60 -17.05
N MET A 432 -2.54 -9.53 -17.99
CA MET A 432 -2.80 -10.63 -18.92
C MET A 432 -1.67 -10.86 -19.94
N ASP A 433 -0.80 -9.87 -20.20
CA ASP A 433 0.36 -10.08 -21.05
C ASP A 433 1.37 -11.05 -20.44
N LEU A 434 1.49 -11.09 -19.11
CA LEU A 434 2.29 -12.08 -18.41
C LEU A 434 1.50 -13.38 -18.20
N VAL A 435 0.23 -13.30 -17.83
CA VAL A 435 -0.59 -14.49 -17.57
C VAL A 435 -0.75 -15.37 -18.82
N LYS A 436 -0.87 -14.78 -20.02
CA LYS A 436 -0.98 -15.56 -21.27
C LYS A 436 0.28 -16.39 -21.58
N THR A 437 1.45 -15.99 -21.06
CA THR A 437 2.72 -16.71 -21.25
C THR A 437 2.96 -17.78 -20.20
N ALA A 438 2.17 -17.83 -19.13
CA ALA A 438 2.27 -18.86 -18.09
C ALA A 438 2.00 -20.27 -18.65
N ASP A 439 2.71 -21.27 -18.14
CA ASP A 439 2.48 -22.66 -18.51
C ASP A 439 1.23 -23.22 -17.80
N TRP A 440 0.96 -22.74 -16.58
CA TRP A 440 -0.16 -23.14 -15.73
C TRP A 440 -0.80 -21.95 -15.02
N ILE A 441 -2.11 -21.99 -14.81
CA ILE A 441 -2.87 -21.00 -14.07
C ILE A 441 -3.64 -21.66 -12.93
N ILE A 442 -3.68 -20.98 -11.79
CA ILE A 442 -4.59 -21.25 -10.67
C ILE A 442 -5.44 -19.99 -10.50
N ASP A 443 -6.73 -20.07 -10.81
CA ASP A 443 -7.68 -18.96 -10.74
C ASP A 443 -8.46 -19.02 -9.43
N ILE A 444 -8.45 -17.94 -8.64
CA ILE A 444 -9.08 -17.85 -7.32
C ILE A 444 -10.24 -16.85 -7.36
N GLY A 445 -11.43 -17.26 -6.93
CA GLY A 445 -12.62 -16.43 -6.93
C GLY A 445 -13.82 -17.15 -6.31
N PRO A 446 -15.02 -17.05 -6.89
CA PRO A 446 -15.38 -16.29 -8.10
C PRO A 446 -15.37 -14.77 -7.90
N GLU A 447 -15.59 -14.32 -6.65
CA GLU A 447 -15.63 -12.90 -6.29
C GLU A 447 -14.58 -12.54 -5.23
N ALA A 448 -14.65 -11.33 -4.70
CA ALA A 448 -13.79 -10.81 -3.65
C ALA A 448 -14.40 -11.02 -2.25
N GLY A 449 -13.54 -10.97 -1.21
CA GLY A 449 -13.98 -10.97 0.18
C GLY A 449 -14.73 -12.24 0.56
N ALA A 450 -15.88 -12.09 1.24
CA ALA A 450 -16.66 -13.22 1.75
C ALA A 450 -17.20 -14.17 0.65
N TYR A 451 -17.32 -13.69 -0.58
CA TYR A 451 -17.80 -14.43 -1.75
C TYR A 451 -16.67 -14.98 -2.64
N GLY A 452 -15.41 -14.79 -2.22
CA GLY A 452 -14.24 -15.39 -2.83
C GLY A 452 -13.72 -16.59 -2.04
N GLY A 453 -12.45 -16.89 -2.25
CA GLY A 453 -11.71 -17.88 -1.48
C GLY A 453 -11.83 -19.31 -1.98
N GLU A 454 -12.28 -19.51 -3.23
CA GLU A 454 -12.37 -20.81 -3.90
C GLU A 454 -11.39 -20.90 -5.09
N VAL A 455 -10.86 -22.10 -5.36
CA VAL A 455 -10.15 -22.37 -6.62
C VAL A 455 -11.18 -22.69 -7.68
N ILE A 456 -11.45 -21.72 -8.56
CA ILE A 456 -12.55 -21.82 -9.54
C ILE A 456 -12.12 -22.48 -10.85
N ALA A 457 -10.84 -22.39 -11.21
CA ALA A 457 -10.30 -23.06 -12.39
C ALA A 457 -8.78 -23.30 -12.27
N THR A 458 -8.32 -24.39 -12.89
CA THR A 458 -6.88 -24.70 -13.02
C THR A 458 -6.57 -25.33 -14.38
N GLY A 459 -5.40 -25.00 -14.94
CA GLY A 459 -4.96 -25.55 -16.21
C GLY A 459 -4.07 -24.61 -17.02
N THR A 460 -3.90 -24.92 -18.31
CA THR A 460 -3.23 -24.01 -19.24
C THR A 460 -4.10 -22.78 -19.51
N PRO A 461 -3.52 -21.63 -19.91
CA PRO A 461 -4.30 -20.45 -20.29
C PRO A 461 -5.41 -20.71 -21.31
N GLU A 462 -5.24 -21.59 -22.30
CA GLU A 462 -6.32 -21.94 -23.25
C GLU A 462 -7.49 -22.65 -22.57
N LYS A 463 -7.21 -23.52 -21.59
CA LYS A 463 -8.25 -24.21 -20.82
C LYS A 463 -9.00 -23.24 -19.91
N ILE A 464 -8.29 -22.27 -19.33
CA ILE A 464 -8.91 -21.21 -18.52
C ILE A 464 -9.76 -20.29 -19.40
N ALA A 465 -9.31 -19.94 -20.61
CA ALA A 465 -10.06 -19.11 -21.55
C ALA A 465 -11.39 -19.72 -22.02
N GLN A 466 -11.57 -21.03 -21.87
CA GLN A 466 -12.84 -21.72 -22.13
C GLN A 466 -13.82 -21.64 -20.95
N GLN A 467 -13.35 -21.24 -19.76
CA GLN A 467 -14.20 -21.08 -18.57
C GLN A 467 -14.88 -19.72 -18.57
N THR A 468 -16.02 -19.63 -17.89
CA THR A 468 -16.76 -18.38 -17.68
C THR A 468 -16.27 -17.58 -16.47
N THR A 469 -15.03 -17.81 -16.03
CA THR A 469 -14.42 -17.07 -14.92
C THR A 469 -13.97 -15.68 -15.38
N PRO A 470 -13.83 -14.68 -14.47
CA PRO A 470 -13.32 -13.36 -14.82
C PRO A 470 -11.98 -13.40 -15.59
N THR A 471 -11.05 -14.25 -15.13
CA THR A 471 -9.75 -14.45 -15.78
C THR A 471 -9.91 -15.15 -17.13
N GLY A 472 -10.79 -16.15 -17.24
CA GLY A 472 -11.06 -16.86 -18.49
C GLY A 472 -11.60 -15.93 -19.58
N LEU A 473 -12.54 -15.06 -19.24
CA LEU A 473 -13.10 -14.08 -20.18
C LEU A 473 -12.04 -13.08 -20.68
N ALA A 474 -11.18 -12.59 -19.78
CA ALA A 474 -10.09 -11.66 -20.13
C ALA A 474 -9.00 -12.33 -20.99
N LEU A 475 -8.66 -13.59 -20.70
CA LEU A 475 -7.72 -14.36 -21.51
C LEU A 475 -8.27 -14.66 -22.90
N LYS A 476 -9.56 -14.97 -23.00
CA LYS A 476 -10.20 -15.29 -24.27
C LYS A 476 -10.08 -14.12 -25.26
N SER A 477 -10.36 -12.88 -24.83
CA SER A 477 -10.23 -11.70 -25.70
C SER A 477 -8.81 -11.50 -26.23
N ILE A 478 -7.78 -11.82 -25.43
CA ILE A 478 -6.38 -11.63 -25.79
C ILE A 478 -5.86 -12.76 -26.69
N LEU A 479 -6.29 -14.00 -26.44
CA LEU A 479 -5.90 -15.16 -27.25
C LEU A 479 -6.57 -15.16 -28.63
N GLU A 480 -7.80 -14.64 -28.74
CA GLU A 480 -8.56 -14.61 -30.00
C GLU A 480 -8.22 -13.43 -30.93
N LYS A 481 -7.29 -12.53 -30.54
CA LYS A 481 -6.88 -11.32 -31.27
C LYS A 481 -8.08 -10.57 -31.88
N LYS A 482 -8.84 -9.83 -31.07
CA LYS A 482 -9.76 -8.83 -31.61
C LYS A 482 -9.02 -7.57 -32.01
N SER A 483 -9.14 -7.18 -33.27
CA SER A 483 -8.74 -5.88 -33.79
C SER A 483 -9.60 -4.77 -33.17
N ILE A 484 -8.92 -3.74 -32.67
CA ILE A 484 -9.50 -2.58 -32.00
C ILE A 484 -10.22 -1.70 -33.03
N THR A 485 -11.36 -1.12 -32.64
CA THR A 485 -12.05 -0.04 -33.36
C THR A 485 -12.12 1.19 -32.46
N PRO A 486 -11.70 2.38 -32.92
CA PRO A 486 -11.63 3.57 -32.08
C PRO A 486 -13.04 4.14 -31.82
N VAL A 487 -13.30 4.52 -30.57
CA VAL A 487 -14.52 5.23 -30.16
C VAL A 487 -14.23 6.73 -30.16
N ASN A 488 -15.02 7.49 -30.92
CA ASN A 488 -14.84 8.92 -31.15
C ASN A 488 -15.75 9.71 -30.20
N HIS A 489 -15.18 10.47 -29.25
CA HIS A 489 -15.96 11.33 -28.34
C HIS A 489 -15.88 12.80 -28.76
N LYS A 490 -17.04 13.42 -29.03
CA LYS A 490 -17.19 14.87 -29.20
C LYS A 490 -17.37 15.54 -27.84
N THR A 491 -16.74 16.69 -27.66
CA THR A 491 -16.89 17.57 -26.48
C THR A 491 -17.17 18.99 -26.93
N ILE A 492 -17.91 19.74 -26.11
CA ILE A 492 -18.35 21.12 -26.35
C ILE A 492 -17.94 21.98 -25.13
N TYR A 493 -17.57 23.23 -25.42
CA TYR A 493 -17.30 24.44 -24.59
C TYR A 493 -15.83 24.84 -24.37
N PRO A 494 -15.45 26.13 -24.61
CA PRO A 494 -14.08 26.63 -24.40
C PRO A 494 -13.91 27.72 -23.30
N LYS A 495 -12.61 27.96 -23.02
CA LYS A 495 -11.89 29.05 -22.29
C LYS A 495 -11.64 28.80 -20.80
N VAL A 496 -10.43 28.52 -20.30
CA VAL A 496 -9.04 28.50 -20.82
C VAL A 496 -8.66 27.09 -21.31
N GLU A 497 -8.12 26.95 -22.53
CA GLU A 497 -8.09 25.65 -23.22
C GLU A 497 -7.03 24.66 -22.70
N TYR A 498 -5.88 25.14 -22.22
CA TYR A 498 -4.75 24.26 -21.88
C TYR A 498 -4.04 24.70 -20.60
N ILE A 499 -3.49 23.73 -19.88
CA ILE A 499 -2.38 23.91 -18.95
C ILE A 499 -1.11 23.89 -19.81
N GLU A 500 -0.42 25.02 -19.93
CA GLU A 500 0.83 25.12 -20.70
C GLU A 500 2.04 24.99 -19.79
N VAL A 501 2.89 24.00 -20.07
CA VAL A 501 4.17 23.79 -19.40
C VAL A 501 5.28 24.15 -20.40
N LYS A 502 6.16 25.06 -20.02
CA LYS A 502 7.29 25.53 -20.84
C LYS A 502 8.62 25.29 -20.15
N GLY A 503 9.57 24.68 -20.88
CA GLY A 503 10.93 24.45 -20.44
C GLY A 503 11.05 23.62 -19.16
N ALA A 504 10.30 22.52 -19.02
CA ALA A 504 10.41 21.65 -17.85
C ALA A 504 11.70 20.81 -17.88
N GLU A 505 12.49 20.90 -16.81
CA GLU A 505 13.82 20.29 -16.62
C GLU A 505 13.94 19.51 -15.30
N GLN A 506 12.81 19.25 -14.63
CA GLN A 506 12.84 18.52 -13.38
C GLN A 506 13.39 17.10 -13.61
N ASN A 507 14.41 16.73 -12.82
CA ASN A 507 15.10 15.44 -12.90
C ASN A 507 15.65 15.12 -14.30
N ASN A 508 15.06 14.16 -15.01
CA ASN A 508 15.56 13.70 -16.31
C ASN A 508 14.92 14.42 -17.52
N LEU A 509 13.96 15.32 -17.29
CA LEU A 509 13.26 16.05 -18.35
C LEU A 509 14.22 16.97 -19.13
N LYS A 510 14.07 17.03 -20.45
CA LYS A 510 14.99 17.72 -21.37
C LYS A 510 14.43 19.05 -21.89
N LYS A 511 14.15 20.01 -21.00
CA LYS A 511 13.51 21.29 -21.36
C LYS A 511 12.24 21.10 -22.18
N ILE A 512 11.34 20.25 -21.70
CA ILE A 512 10.16 19.89 -22.47
C ILE A 512 9.06 20.95 -22.39
N ASP A 513 8.40 21.13 -23.52
CA ASP A 513 7.18 21.90 -23.65
C ASP A 513 6.00 20.93 -23.84
N VAL A 514 4.93 21.10 -23.06
CA VAL A 514 3.70 20.33 -23.25
C VAL A 514 2.50 21.21 -22.94
N SER A 515 1.41 21.06 -23.71
CA SER A 515 0.13 21.67 -23.36
C SER A 515 -0.90 20.58 -23.11
N ILE A 516 -1.57 20.63 -21.96
CA ILE A 516 -2.50 19.61 -21.48
C ILE A 516 -3.90 20.21 -21.50
N PRO A 517 -4.86 19.65 -22.27
CA PRO A 517 -6.19 20.24 -22.35
C PRO A 517 -6.90 20.20 -21.01
N ARG A 518 -7.61 21.28 -20.67
CA ARG A 518 -8.46 21.31 -19.47
C ARG A 518 -9.74 20.52 -19.70
N ASP A 519 -10.32 20.06 -18.60
CA ASP A 519 -11.60 19.31 -18.56
C ASP A 519 -11.57 18.01 -19.39
N LYS A 520 -10.36 17.46 -19.56
CA LYS A 520 -10.05 16.25 -20.30
C LYS A 520 -9.31 15.23 -19.44
N ILE A 521 -9.42 13.96 -19.81
CA ILE A 521 -8.53 12.90 -19.33
C ILE A 521 -7.30 12.88 -20.23
N THR A 522 -6.15 13.27 -19.68
CA THR A 522 -4.85 13.17 -20.34
C THR A 522 -4.05 12.03 -19.74
N VAL A 523 -3.67 11.05 -20.55
CA VAL A 523 -2.83 9.93 -20.10
C VAL A 523 -1.37 10.19 -20.44
N CYS A 524 -0.49 10.19 -19.45
CA CYS A 524 0.95 10.22 -19.61
C CYS A 524 1.51 8.79 -19.61
N THR A 525 2.04 8.34 -20.74
CA THR A 525 2.56 6.97 -20.92
C THR A 525 3.99 6.94 -21.46
N GLY A 526 4.59 5.75 -21.58
CA GLY A 526 5.97 5.53 -22.03
C GLY A 526 6.82 4.68 -21.07
N PRO A 527 8.08 4.32 -21.41
CA PRO A 527 8.91 3.37 -20.66
C PRO A 527 9.15 3.72 -19.18
N SER A 528 9.39 2.72 -18.32
CA SER A 528 9.69 2.95 -16.89
C SER A 528 10.94 3.81 -16.73
N GLY A 529 10.87 4.91 -15.97
CA GLY A 529 11.97 5.87 -15.83
C GLY A 529 12.12 6.91 -16.96
N SER A 530 11.19 7.00 -17.92
CA SER A 530 11.26 7.97 -19.02
C SER A 530 10.98 9.43 -18.64
N GLY A 531 10.48 9.69 -17.42
CA GLY A 531 10.20 11.05 -16.93
C GLY A 531 8.71 11.40 -16.77
N LYS A 532 7.80 10.43 -16.90
CA LYS A 532 6.33 10.64 -16.72
C LYS A 532 5.99 11.22 -15.34
N SER A 533 6.47 10.58 -14.27
CA SER A 533 6.22 11.04 -12.89
C SER A 533 6.92 12.37 -12.62
N SER A 534 8.07 12.63 -13.27
CA SER A 534 8.74 13.93 -13.21
C SER A 534 7.93 15.06 -13.83
N LEU A 535 7.22 14.78 -14.93
CA LEU A 535 6.31 15.74 -15.54
C LEU A 535 5.05 15.93 -14.68
N ALA A 536 4.36 14.83 -14.33
CA ALA A 536 3.06 14.90 -13.66
C ALA A 536 3.16 15.35 -12.19
N PHE A 537 3.98 14.66 -11.38
CA PHE A 537 4.05 14.89 -9.93
C PHE A 537 5.10 15.92 -9.56
N GLU A 538 6.33 15.77 -10.07
CA GLU A 538 7.45 16.59 -9.61
C GLU A 538 7.47 17.98 -10.28
N THR A 539 6.71 18.18 -11.36
CA THR A 539 6.58 19.48 -12.05
C THR A 539 5.18 20.06 -11.92
N ILE A 540 4.15 19.42 -12.49
CA ILE A 540 2.80 20.00 -12.55
C ILE A 540 2.15 20.04 -11.16
N TYR A 541 2.08 18.90 -10.46
CA TYR A 541 1.51 18.86 -9.10
C TYR A 541 2.30 19.75 -8.14
N ALA A 542 3.63 19.67 -8.16
CA ALA A 542 4.49 20.49 -7.29
C ALA A 542 4.24 21.99 -7.46
N GLU A 543 4.13 22.48 -8.70
CA GLU A 543 3.84 23.89 -8.97
C GLU A 543 2.39 24.26 -8.57
N GLY A 544 1.42 23.37 -8.79
CA GLY A 544 0.02 23.59 -8.41
C GLY A 544 -0.18 23.68 -6.89
N GLN A 545 0.43 22.75 -6.16
CA GLN A 545 0.40 22.72 -4.70
C GLN A 545 1.16 23.92 -4.11
N ARG A 546 2.29 24.30 -4.71
CA ARG A 546 3.05 25.49 -4.31
C ARG A 546 2.22 26.76 -4.48
N ARG A 547 1.62 26.99 -5.65
CA ARG A 547 0.74 28.16 -5.91
C ARG A 547 -0.45 28.22 -4.95
N TYR A 548 -1.07 27.06 -4.70
CA TYR A 548 -2.17 26.97 -3.74
C TYR A 548 -1.72 27.33 -2.32
N THR A 549 -0.58 26.81 -1.87
CA THR A 549 -0.01 27.12 -0.55
C THR A 549 0.41 28.59 -0.44
N GLU A 550 0.97 29.15 -1.51
CA GLU A 550 1.33 30.58 -1.61
C GLU A 550 0.11 31.51 -1.57
N SER A 551 -1.08 31.02 -1.98
CA SER A 551 -2.34 31.77 -1.84
C SER A 551 -2.92 31.76 -0.42
N MET A 552 -2.44 30.87 0.47
CA MET A 552 -2.89 30.82 1.86
C MET A 552 -2.27 31.93 2.72
N SER A 553 -2.91 32.23 3.85
CA SER A 553 -2.35 33.14 4.86
C SER A 553 -1.03 32.62 5.43
N HIS A 554 -0.15 33.52 5.88
CA HIS A 554 1.13 33.15 6.49
C HIS A 554 1.00 32.16 7.65
N TYR A 555 -0.08 32.26 8.44
CA TYR A 555 -0.38 31.34 9.54
C TYR A 555 -0.72 29.93 9.04
N ALA A 556 -1.60 29.82 8.04
CA ALA A 556 -1.98 28.51 7.49
C ALA A 556 -0.81 27.79 6.82
N ARG A 557 0.13 28.54 6.21
CA ARG A 557 1.35 27.96 5.59
C ARG A 557 2.28 27.26 6.58
N GLN A 558 2.17 27.49 7.88
CA GLN A 558 2.98 26.79 8.89
C GLN A 558 2.53 25.33 9.09
N PHE A 559 1.29 25.01 8.73
CA PHE A 559 0.70 23.68 8.90
C PHE A 559 0.65 22.86 7.61
N VAL A 560 1.10 23.44 6.49
CA VAL A 560 1.07 22.82 5.16
C VAL A 560 2.51 22.62 4.66
N LYS A 561 2.82 21.40 4.21
CA LYS A 561 4.13 21.07 3.63
C LYS A 561 4.39 21.95 2.42
N GLN A 562 5.42 22.79 2.49
CA GLN A 562 5.85 23.61 1.36
C GLN A 562 6.60 22.74 0.36
N MET A 563 6.16 22.74 -0.90
CA MET A 563 6.87 22.06 -1.97
C MET A 563 7.95 22.97 -2.56
N PRO A 564 9.16 22.44 -2.83
CA PRO A 564 10.20 23.22 -3.50
C PRO A 564 9.75 23.62 -4.90
N LYS A 565 10.21 24.79 -5.37
CA LYS A 565 9.93 25.25 -6.74
C LYS A 565 10.54 24.25 -7.74
N PRO A 566 9.75 23.65 -8.64
CA PRO A 566 10.28 22.74 -9.65
C PRO A 566 11.12 23.49 -10.69
N LYS A 567 12.04 22.78 -11.35
CA LYS A 567 12.85 23.30 -12.46
C LYS A 567 12.01 23.37 -13.73
N VAL A 568 11.32 24.50 -13.92
CA VAL A 568 10.49 24.80 -15.08
C VAL A 568 10.51 26.31 -15.36
N GLU A 569 10.50 26.71 -16.62
CA GLU A 569 10.52 28.13 -17.00
C GLU A 569 9.19 28.81 -16.68
N ARG A 570 8.08 28.22 -17.13
CA ARG A 570 6.73 28.74 -16.88
C ARG A 570 5.67 27.64 -16.93
N ILE A 571 4.66 27.75 -16.05
CA ILE A 571 3.41 26.99 -16.17
C ILE A 571 2.22 27.95 -16.14
N GLU A 572 1.31 27.86 -17.11
CA GLU A 572 0.07 28.65 -17.16
C GLU A 572 -1.17 27.76 -17.21
N GLY A 573 -2.32 28.29 -16.78
CA GLY A 573 -3.60 27.57 -16.82
C GLY A 573 -3.80 26.51 -15.72
N LEU A 574 -2.86 26.38 -14.77
CA LEU A 574 -2.92 25.38 -13.70
C LEU A 574 -3.86 25.81 -12.55
N SER A 575 -4.84 24.95 -12.23
CA SER A 575 -5.74 25.06 -11.07
C SER A 575 -5.14 24.45 -9.80
N ALA A 576 -5.88 24.50 -8.68
CA ALA A 576 -5.57 23.67 -7.51
C ALA A 576 -5.38 22.21 -7.94
N ALA A 577 -4.22 21.64 -7.59
CA ALA A 577 -3.82 20.32 -8.01
C ALA A 577 -3.94 19.32 -6.85
N ILE A 578 -4.52 18.15 -7.11
CA ILE A 578 -4.69 17.07 -6.15
C ILE A 578 -3.97 15.84 -6.69
N ALA A 579 -2.95 15.35 -5.99
CA ALA A 579 -2.23 14.13 -6.33
C ALA A 579 -2.73 12.93 -5.53
N ILE A 580 -2.90 11.80 -6.21
CA ILE A 580 -3.22 10.50 -5.61
C ILE A 580 -2.11 9.50 -5.97
N GLU A 581 -1.05 9.50 -5.16
CA GLU A 581 0.14 8.63 -5.28
C GLU A 581 -0.06 7.24 -4.66
N GLN A 582 0.75 6.27 -5.09
CA GLN A 582 0.77 4.88 -4.58
C GLN A 582 1.48 4.72 -3.23
N LYS A 583 2.25 5.72 -2.79
CA LYS A 583 3.05 5.60 -1.56
C LYS A 583 2.14 5.27 -0.39
N SER A 584 2.46 4.17 0.30
CA SER A 584 1.89 3.85 1.61
C SER A 584 2.34 4.94 2.58
N HIS A 585 1.58 6.03 2.65
CA HIS A 585 1.71 6.92 3.78
C HIS A 585 1.45 6.04 4.99
N ALA A 586 2.38 6.03 5.95
CA ALA A 586 2.16 5.45 7.26
C ALA A 586 0.89 6.09 7.83
N GLY A 587 -0.25 5.47 7.57
CA GLY A 587 -1.52 5.87 8.13
C GLY A 587 -1.33 5.75 9.63
N ASN A 588 -1.82 6.75 10.37
CA ASN A 588 -1.97 6.59 11.81
C ASN A 588 -2.64 5.22 12.05
N PRO A 589 -2.12 4.35 12.93
CA PRO A 589 -2.71 3.04 13.18
C PRO A 589 -4.20 3.08 13.54
N ARG A 590 -4.70 4.26 13.96
CA ARG A 590 -6.11 4.53 14.26
C ARG A 590 -6.96 4.90 13.03
N SER A 591 -6.36 5.19 11.88
CA SER A 591 -7.08 5.48 10.64
C SER A 591 -7.68 4.21 10.06
N THR A 592 -8.98 4.23 9.79
CA THR A 592 -9.73 3.16 9.13
C THR A 592 -10.36 3.67 7.83
N ILE A 593 -10.81 2.76 6.96
CA ILE A 593 -11.56 3.12 5.75
C ILE A 593 -12.73 4.05 6.06
N GLY A 594 -13.45 3.79 7.16
CA GLY A 594 -14.56 4.64 7.58
C GLY A 594 -14.16 6.06 7.90
N THR A 595 -12.99 6.27 8.52
CA THR A 595 -12.48 7.62 8.78
C THR A 595 -11.92 8.30 7.53
N MET A 596 -11.23 7.56 6.65
CA MET A 596 -10.66 8.12 5.41
C MET A 596 -11.70 8.59 4.40
N THR A 597 -12.87 7.94 4.42
CA THR A 597 -14.02 8.30 3.56
C THR A 597 -15.01 9.23 4.27
N GLU A 598 -14.73 9.62 5.53
CA GLU A 598 -15.62 10.38 6.42
C GLU A 598 -16.98 9.69 6.69
N THR A 599 -17.19 8.48 6.18
CA THR A 599 -18.42 7.71 6.39
C THR A 599 -18.64 7.44 7.88
N TYR A 600 -17.55 7.30 8.67
CA TYR A 600 -17.61 7.17 10.13
C TYR A 600 -18.26 8.38 10.81
N ASP A 601 -18.02 9.61 10.32
CA ASP A 601 -18.59 10.81 10.92
C ASP A 601 -20.11 10.86 10.75
N TYR A 602 -20.60 10.48 9.57
CA TYR A 602 -22.03 10.35 9.33
C TYR A 602 -22.67 9.22 10.12
N LEU A 603 -21.98 8.08 10.27
CA LEU A 603 -22.44 6.98 11.12
C LEU A 603 -22.54 7.42 12.58
N ARG A 604 -21.56 8.17 13.09
CA ARG A 604 -21.59 8.71 14.45
C ARG A 604 -22.82 9.59 14.67
N ILE A 605 -23.12 10.49 13.72
CA ILE A 605 -24.31 11.34 13.80
C ILE A 605 -25.59 10.49 13.70
N LEU A 606 -25.62 9.51 12.81
CA LEU A 606 -26.77 8.60 12.65
C LEU A 606 -27.08 7.84 13.95
N PHE A 607 -26.07 7.23 14.57
CA PHE A 607 -26.20 6.52 15.84
C PHE A 607 -26.59 7.44 16.99
N ALA A 608 -26.11 8.69 17.02
CA ALA A 608 -26.51 9.66 18.03
C ALA A 608 -28.00 10.04 17.93
N HIS A 609 -28.57 10.07 16.73
CA HIS A 609 -29.97 10.48 16.53
C HIS A 609 -30.96 9.32 16.57
N LEU A 610 -30.58 8.14 16.06
CA LEU A 610 -31.48 7.00 15.87
C LEU A 610 -31.11 5.78 16.71
N GLY A 611 -29.94 5.78 17.33
CA GLY A 611 -29.47 4.66 18.13
C GLY A 611 -30.34 4.50 19.38
N ILE A 612 -30.94 3.33 19.52
CA ILE A 612 -31.52 2.91 20.80
C ILE A 612 -30.37 2.31 21.60
N PRO A 613 -29.98 2.89 22.74
CA PRO A 613 -28.93 2.32 23.57
C PRO A 613 -29.41 0.96 24.13
N TYR A 614 -28.53 -0.04 24.13
CA TYR A 614 -28.78 -1.35 24.73
C TYR A 614 -27.73 -1.65 25.80
N CYS A 615 -28.13 -2.32 26.88
CA CYS A 615 -27.18 -2.80 27.86
C CYS A 615 -26.28 -3.90 27.24
N PRO A 616 -24.95 -3.81 27.33
CA PRO A 616 -24.06 -4.79 26.73
C PRO A 616 -24.14 -6.18 27.40
N GLU A 617 -24.54 -6.24 28.67
CA GLU A 617 -24.68 -7.49 29.42
C GLU A 617 -26.03 -8.17 29.15
N THR A 618 -27.14 -7.43 29.28
CA THR A 618 -28.49 -8.00 29.20
C THR A 618 -29.09 -7.94 27.79
N LYS A 619 -28.53 -7.13 26.89
CA LYS A 619 -29.09 -6.82 25.55
C LYS A 619 -30.51 -6.23 25.59
N GLU A 620 -30.93 -5.69 26.73
CA GLU A 620 -32.20 -4.98 26.88
C GLU A 620 -32.05 -3.52 26.44
N PRO A 621 -33.07 -2.92 25.81
CA PRO A 621 -33.04 -1.51 25.44
C PRO A 621 -32.99 -0.66 26.71
N ILE A 622 -32.00 0.23 26.79
CA ILE A 622 -31.90 1.22 27.85
C ILE A 622 -33.06 2.20 27.66
N ARG A 623 -33.96 2.21 28.64
CA ARG A 623 -35.11 3.10 28.71
C ARG A 623 -34.98 3.94 29.97
N SER A 624 -35.62 5.11 30.00
CA SER A 624 -35.88 5.78 31.26
C SER A 624 -36.77 4.88 32.10
N ILE A 625 -36.22 4.32 33.17
CA ILE A 625 -36.97 3.48 34.10
C ILE A 625 -37.60 4.41 35.15
N SER A 626 -38.94 4.36 35.30
CA SER A 626 -39.60 5.11 36.37
C SER A 626 -39.44 4.38 37.70
N LYS A 627 -39.51 5.11 38.81
CA LYS A 627 -39.40 4.53 40.16
C LYS A 627 -40.54 3.54 40.43
N GLU A 628 -41.71 3.79 39.85
CA GLU A 628 -42.88 2.91 39.88
C GLU A 628 -42.60 1.57 39.22
N TYR A 629 -41.94 1.58 38.06
CA TYR A 629 -41.54 0.36 37.38
C TYR A 629 -40.56 -0.47 38.24
N VAL A 630 -39.57 0.18 38.86
CA VAL A 630 -38.64 -0.50 39.77
C VAL A 630 -39.39 -1.09 40.97
N ALA A 631 -40.29 -0.32 41.58
CA ALA A 631 -41.09 -0.78 42.71
C ALA A 631 -41.96 -1.99 42.34
N GLU A 632 -42.64 -1.96 41.20
CA GLU A 632 -43.47 -3.07 40.73
C GLU A 632 -42.65 -4.34 40.44
N ARG A 633 -41.46 -4.19 39.84
CA ARG A 633 -40.55 -5.30 39.61
C ARG A 633 -40.07 -5.93 40.92
N LEU A 634 -39.73 -5.12 41.93
CA LEU A 634 -39.32 -5.61 43.25
C LEU A 634 -40.48 -6.29 43.99
N LEU A 635 -41.69 -5.76 43.87
CA LEU A 635 -42.89 -6.36 44.46
C LEU A 635 -43.26 -7.71 43.82
N SER A 636 -42.88 -7.94 42.57
CA SER A 636 -43.12 -9.21 41.86
C SER A 636 -42.28 -10.39 42.38
N MET A 637 -41.28 -10.13 43.22
CA MET A 637 -40.48 -11.17 43.88
C MET A 637 -41.34 -11.99 44.87
N ALA A 638 -40.85 -13.16 45.30
CA ALA A 638 -41.57 -13.98 46.29
C ALA A 638 -41.92 -13.19 47.57
N LYS A 639 -43.10 -13.47 48.14
CA LYS A 639 -43.53 -12.88 49.42
C LYS A 639 -42.56 -13.30 50.53
N GLY A 640 -42.15 -12.36 51.38
CA GLY A 640 -41.15 -12.58 52.42
C GLY A 640 -39.69 -12.32 52.00
N THR A 641 -39.42 -12.00 50.74
CA THR A 641 -38.09 -11.59 50.27
C THR A 641 -37.62 -10.33 51.02
N LYS A 642 -36.39 -10.35 51.56
CA LYS A 642 -35.77 -9.18 52.21
C LYS A 642 -35.14 -8.27 51.15
N LEU A 643 -35.58 -7.03 51.09
CA LEU A 643 -35.11 -6.01 50.15
C LEU A 643 -34.26 -4.98 50.90
N TYR A 644 -33.02 -4.78 50.45
CA TYR A 644 -32.13 -3.72 50.92
C TYR A 644 -32.04 -2.66 49.84
N ILE A 645 -32.67 -1.52 50.07
CA ILE A 645 -32.57 -0.38 49.15
C ILE A 645 -31.34 0.42 49.55
N MET A 646 -30.39 0.52 48.63
CA MET A 646 -29.10 1.15 48.88
C MET A 646 -28.85 2.23 47.84
N ALA A 647 -27.91 3.13 48.12
CA ALA A 647 -27.50 4.15 47.17
C ALA A 647 -25.97 4.34 47.28
N PRO A 648 -25.21 4.36 46.18
CA PRO A 648 -23.79 4.66 46.24
C PRO A 648 -23.57 6.06 46.79
N TYR A 649 -22.70 6.17 47.77
CA TYR A 649 -22.35 7.43 48.40
C TYR A 649 -21.00 7.91 47.87
N ASN A 650 -21.04 8.93 47.00
CA ASN A 650 -19.83 9.49 46.39
C ASN A 650 -19.07 10.36 47.40
N MET A 651 -17.97 9.83 47.93
CA MET A 651 -17.00 10.63 48.71
C MET A 651 -15.98 11.30 47.79
N SER A 652 -15.57 12.53 48.14
CA SER A 652 -14.37 13.13 47.53
C SER A 652 -13.13 12.32 47.90
N LYS A 653 -12.16 12.21 46.98
CA LYS A 653 -10.93 11.38 47.14
C LYS A 653 -10.10 11.70 48.40
N THR A 654 -10.33 12.83 49.05
CA THR A 654 -9.63 13.33 50.24
C THR A 654 -10.46 13.30 51.53
N ALA A 655 -11.74 12.89 51.48
CA ALA A 655 -12.62 12.91 52.66
C ALA A 655 -12.37 11.71 53.57
N ASP A 656 -12.37 11.94 54.90
CA ASP A 656 -12.34 10.88 55.90
C ASP A 656 -13.71 10.19 55.96
N ILE A 657 -13.70 8.85 55.91
CA ILE A 657 -14.92 8.06 55.97
C ILE A 657 -15.61 8.19 57.33
N ASN A 658 -14.86 8.44 58.41
CA ASN A 658 -15.46 8.65 59.73
C ASN A 658 -16.25 9.96 59.78
N GLU A 659 -15.76 11.02 59.13
CA GLU A 659 -16.48 12.29 59.02
C GLU A 659 -17.73 12.14 58.14
N ALA A 660 -17.64 11.36 57.06
CA ALA A 660 -18.79 11.01 56.23
C ALA A 660 -19.84 10.21 57.02
N LYS A 661 -19.43 9.25 57.85
CA LYS A 661 -20.32 8.48 58.72
C LYS A 661 -21.04 9.36 59.74
N ASP A 662 -20.33 10.26 60.41
CA ASP A 662 -20.92 11.19 61.38
C ASP A 662 -21.97 12.09 60.74
N LYS A 663 -21.69 12.56 59.52
CA LYS A 663 -22.64 13.35 58.74
C LYS A 663 -23.88 12.55 58.37
N LEU A 664 -23.72 11.31 57.93
CA LEU A 664 -24.82 10.40 57.58
C LEU A 664 -25.66 10.03 58.81
N LEU A 665 -25.02 9.82 59.97
CA LEU A 665 -25.68 9.55 61.23
C LEU A 665 -26.50 10.76 61.71
N LYS A 666 -25.96 11.99 61.58
CA LYS A 666 -26.70 13.24 61.82
C LYS A 666 -27.90 13.43 60.88
N GLN A 667 -27.83 12.87 59.67
CA GLN A 667 -28.92 12.87 58.70
C GLN A 667 -29.97 11.76 58.96
N GLY A 668 -29.76 10.93 60.00
CA GLY A 668 -30.70 9.91 60.45
C GLY A 668 -30.49 8.53 59.82
N PHE A 669 -29.41 8.32 59.06
CA PHE A 669 -29.08 6.99 58.55
C PHE A 669 -28.41 6.14 59.64
N LEU A 670 -28.53 4.82 59.53
CA LEU A 670 -28.02 3.88 60.55
C LEU A 670 -26.95 2.91 60.04
N ARG A 671 -26.95 2.60 58.73
CA ARG A 671 -26.11 1.54 58.19
C ARG A 671 -25.52 1.89 56.83
N ILE A 672 -24.37 1.31 56.57
CA ILE A 672 -23.68 1.33 55.28
C ILE A 672 -23.27 -0.09 54.90
N ARG A 673 -23.05 -0.33 53.61
CA ARG A 673 -22.37 -1.51 53.10
C ARG A 673 -21.05 -1.06 52.49
N LEU A 674 -19.95 -1.46 53.09
CA LEU A 674 -18.59 -1.13 52.67
C LEU A 674 -17.94 -2.40 52.11
N ASN A 675 -17.54 -2.36 50.83
CA ASN A 675 -16.89 -3.48 50.13
C ASN A 675 -17.62 -4.84 50.33
N GLY A 676 -18.95 -4.81 50.25
CA GLY A 676 -19.78 -6.00 50.39
C GLY A 676 -20.23 -6.35 51.81
N VAL A 677 -19.64 -5.76 52.87
CA VAL A 677 -19.96 -6.04 54.28
C VAL A 677 -20.80 -4.92 54.90
N PHE A 678 -21.85 -5.27 55.65
CA PHE A 678 -22.71 -4.30 56.33
C PHE A 678 -22.10 -3.85 57.66
N TYR A 679 -22.10 -2.55 57.90
CA TYR A 679 -21.67 -1.93 59.14
C TYR A 679 -22.74 -0.96 59.66
N GLU A 680 -22.85 -0.87 60.97
CA GLU A 680 -23.59 0.23 61.61
C GLU A 680 -22.70 1.48 61.61
N LEU A 681 -23.31 2.64 61.43
CA LEU A 681 -22.58 3.90 61.25
C LEU A 681 -21.82 4.32 62.52
N ASP A 682 -22.23 3.85 63.69
CA ASP A 682 -21.60 4.04 65.00
C ASP A 682 -20.43 3.08 65.29
N GLN A 683 -20.25 2.04 64.46
CA GLN A 683 -19.16 1.07 64.63
C GLN A 683 -17.90 1.49 63.85
N GLN A 684 -16.73 1.20 64.42
CA GLN A 684 -15.46 1.35 63.72
C GLN A 684 -15.39 0.37 62.53
N THR A 685 -15.05 0.88 61.35
CA THR A 685 -14.84 0.06 60.15
C THR A 685 -13.36 -0.06 59.83
N PRO A 686 -12.89 -1.20 59.33
CA PRO A 686 -11.55 -1.32 58.77
C PRO A 686 -11.50 -0.56 57.43
N VAL A 687 -10.66 0.47 57.34
CA VAL A 687 -10.58 1.37 56.18
C VAL A 687 -9.16 1.34 55.65
N ASP A 688 -8.95 0.72 54.48
CA ASP A 688 -7.66 0.74 53.79
C ASP A 688 -7.59 1.98 52.87
N LYS A 689 -6.73 2.95 53.23
CA LYS A 689 -6.55 4.22 52.50
C LYS A 689 -5.95 4.05 51.09
N LYS A 690 -5.42 2.87 50.74
CA LYS A 690 -4.76 2.62 49.44
C LYS A 690 -5.67 2.00 48.38
N GLN A 691 -6.88 1.56 48.73
CA GLN A 691 -7.80 0.90 47.79
C GLN A 691 -9.04 1.76 47.51
N LYS A 692 -9.57 1.65 46.28
CA LYS A 692 -10.85 2.27 45.91
C LYS A 692 -11.97 1.51 46.64
N GLN A 693 -12.63 2.18 47.57
CA GLN A 693 -13.68 1.58 48.39
C GLN A 693 -15.07 1.79 47.77
N GLU A 694 -15.90 0.76 47.78
CA GLU A 694 -17.31 0.82 47.40
C GLU A 694 -18.14 1.05 48.67
N LEU A 695 -18.74 2.23 48.78
CA LEU A 695 -19.58 2.63 49.90
C LEU A 695 -21.03 2.79 49.42
N LEU A 696 -21.91 1.90 49.88
CA LEU A 696 -23.35 1.99 49.64
C LEU A 696 -24.06 2.37 50.95
N LEU A 697 -24.83 3.46 50.93
CA LEU A 697 -25.69 3.86 52.03
C LEU A 697 -26.94 3.00 52.06
N VAL A 698 -27.29 2.43 53.20
CA VAL A 698 -28.54 1.68 53.35
C VAL A 698 -29.67 2.66 53.64
N ILE A 699 -30.57 2.85 52.67
CA ILE A 699 -31.68 3.80 52.73
C ILE A 699 -32.84 3.19 53.51
N ASP A 700 -33.27 1.98 53.14
CA ASP A 700 -34.32 1.25 53.86
C ASP A 700 -34.15 -0.27 53.75
N ARG A 701 -34.81 -0.98 54.66
CA ARG A 701 -34.85 -2.44 54.76
C ARG A 701 -36.30 -2.89 54.83
N LEU A 702 -36.75 -3.55 53.78
CA LEU A 702 -38.14 -3.91 53.58
C LEU A 702 -38.28 -5.44 53.47
N ILE A 703 -39.44 -5.96 53.83
CA ILE A 703 -39.80 -7.37 53.60
C ILE A 703 -40.99 -7.37 52.64
N ASN A 704 -40.88 -8.09 51.53
CA ASN A 704 -41.91 -8.06 50.49
C ASN A 704 -43.27 -8.56 51.01
N GLY A 705 -44.30 -7.72 50.90
CA GLY A 705 -45.63 -7.91 51.49
C GLY A 705 -46.69 -7.01 50.86
N PRO A 706 -47.99 -7.18 51.19
CA PRO A 706 -49.10 -6.52 50.51
C PRO A 706 -49.11 -4.98 50.64
N ASP A 707 -48.55 -4.44 51.73
CA ASP A 707 -48.69 -3.01 52.07
C ASP A 707 -47.38 -2.20 51.93
N ILE A 708 -46.31 -2.77 51.37
CA ILE A 708 -45.00 -2.10 51.34
C ILE A 708 -44.80 -1.12 50.17
N LYS A 709 -45.72 -1.05 49.21
CA LYS A 709 -45.54 -0.29 47.95
C LYS A 709 -45.21 1.20 48.20
N LYS A 710 -45.94 1.85 49.11
CA LYS A 710 -45.72 3.27 49.43
C LYS A 710 -44.33 3.52 50.03
N ARG A 711 -43.93 2.72 51.01
CA ARG A 711 -42.63 2.83 51.68
C ARG A 711 -41.47 2.47 50.75
N LEU A 712 -41.66 1.52 49.84
CA LEU A 712 -40.69 1.18 48.82
C LEU A 712 -40.46 2.35 47.85
N LEU A 713 -41.52 3.03 47.41
CA LEU A 713 -41.40 4.22 46.56
C LEU A 713 -40.66 5.36 47.27
N GLU A 714 -40.99 5.63 48.53
CA GLU A 714 -40.30 6.63 49.36
C GLU A 714 -38.80 6.31 49.51
N ALA A 715 -38.46 5.03 49.74
CA ALA A 715 -37.07 4.58 49.82
C ALA A 715 -36.32 4.74 48.48
N LEU A 716 -36.97 4.44 47.34
CA LEU A 716 -36.39 4.65 46.01
C LEU A 716 -36.20 6.15 45.71
N GLU A 717 -37.13 7.01 46.13
CA GLU A 717 -36.96 8.46 45.99
C GLU A 717 -35.82 9.02 46.83
N GLN A 718 -35.67 8.53 48.06
CA GLN A 718 -34.60 8.94 48.95
C GLN A 718 -33.24 8.43 48.44
N ALA A 719 -33.17 7.21 47.90
CA ALA A 719 -31.97 6.67 47.27
C ALA A 719 -31.53 7.53 46.08
N ASP A 720 -32.47 7.88 45.20
CA ASP A 720 -32.23 8.73 44.03
C ASP A 720 -31.68 10.12 44.40
N LYS A 721 -32.21 10.74 45.46
CA LYS A 721 -31.71 12.03 45.97
C LYS A 721 -30.24 11.95 46.42
N VAL A 722 -29.80 10.79 46.92
CA VAL A 722 -28.44 10.58 47.42
C VAL A 722 -27.46 10.33 46.28
N SER A 723 -27.84 9.55 45.27
CA SER A 723 -26.92 9.04 44.25
C SER A 723 -27.08 9.65 42.85
N GLN A 724 -28.08 10.51 42.63
CA GLN A 724 -28.41 11.08 41.32
C GLN A 724 -28.70 10.00 40.26
N GLY A 725 -29.52 9.00 40.60
CA GLY A 725 -30.05 8.01 39.64
C GLY A 725 -29.48 6.60 39.72
N ILE A 726 -28.63 6.27 40.71
CA ILE A 726 -28.08 4.91 40.89
C ILE A 726 -28.63 4.31 42.20
N ILE A 727 -29.38 3.20 42.15
CA ILE A 727 -30.05 2.59 43.32
C ILE A 727 -29.73 1.11 43.39
#